data_AF-A0A970M3D7-F1
#
_entry.id   AF-A0A970M3D7-F1
#
_cell.length_a   1.000
_cell.length_b   1.000
_cell.length_c   1.000
_cell.angle_alpha   90.00
_cell.angle_beta   90.00
_cell.angle_gamma   90.00
#
_symmetry.space_group_name_H-M   'P 1'
#
loop_
_entity.id
_entity.type
_entity.pdbx_description
1 polymer ?
#
loop_
_entity_poly.entity_id
_entity_poly.type
_entity_poly.pdbx_seq_one_letter_code
_entity_poly.pdbx_strand_id
1 'polypeptide(L)'
;MTSLAASLRRFGTWHWFVGANPHRCPPRSLILFPYYPATFFCGLAGILVIKGPGPLEKTGIVRTFITLFDVVSSLRIADIQGGALTLARYLDGDASLEKMARRIPELKGDHVFRELTTHPETAFKLERLAGNIKAYLLQEEAALEKAAAFFDTQILEKVNRSLLILRDILWALENDVLATLEQIQNLAEESSKPPGTESLLKYKRINFLLNCINRLEVRGRDSAGLQVSFTLPAGSVFREILHRLKERNLYTEFSDRVDTADLLNNSISLPCTITDLECIREDTSKTITFTYKTASVIGELGQNVRELTESIRGDHVLRVFAETEMACESSFCHTRWASVGSISVENCHPINNATLNGHPQALADKNYPRYGRGNWTINVALNGDIDNYQILRYRLESGHDLIAPEVTTDTKIIPLQIEHYLMQGCDLEAAFRLALNDFEGSHAIAMVSNLEPGKVFLALRGSGQALYIGLADDQYLFSSELYGLVERTPFFIKINGEMPADPARPETTGQMFILDQESTGGLNGIAACFYDGKTLLLAPEDIQKAEITTRDIDRGDFRHYFLKEISESAQSVRKTLLGKYRIIQEENGGNRVFFNLGQDVLPDKIRNEITHRRIRRVIVIGHGTAAVAGQAIGDALNRFLKGTNLLAEANLASELSGFSLSQDLSDTLIIPITQSGTTTDTNRAVAMARDRGASVIAIVNRRQSDITTKTDGVFYTSDGRDIEMSVASTKAFYSQIIAGHLLALFFAQITDALTDDEIAGELRVLEKVPQFINRVLEQQETIRKAAQQVPRQKSHWAIVGSGPNKAAADEIRIKLSELCYKTISSDIVENKKHIDLSAEPLIIVCGAGNPETVVGDIVKDVAIFKAHKAGVVVFTDEGETRFDDLADAVIKLPKGSAPLPVISNTVAGHLFGYYAALGIDEDAMFLRRFRSELNRRMIEQDKQHWSIYERIADREFRKLIRDFSRRFHERRNQGAFHSASAKTISDIVLLLKYTVGRLPLEDYAYDFKGQDDLLSPIDFLDVSLGNAIDELSRPVDAIRHQAKTVTVGTSRKEQPLHGILFDLLKELAFSDRTLASKNILDIDRLQPAVAEIRGYTLYLISALKTEGNPTEETTISIAKRSGVSLQMSSRVEKSGRLMGTKRTIVNTGHLYIGCGKSDGAPLIVIPLKKGGDLISHLLLIHVRFNERITLRERIAAMGVRYNDLKNLINEYNLLWMDRYLLQIPLETLLGEPVEIIAGQIKLALADHPNTNSGLNRDL
;
A
#
# COMPACT_ATOMS: atom_id res chain seq x y z
N MET A 1 11.16 -25.97 70.88
CA MET A 1 9.98 -25.67 70.02
C MET A 1 9.44 -24.24 70.15
N THR A 2 9.85 -23.43 71.12
CA THR A 2 9.39 -22.04 71.29
C THR A 2 10.13 -20.99 70.45
N SER A 3 11.30 -21.33 69.87
CA SER A 3 12.06 -20.45 68.95
C SER A 3 11.56 -20.48 67.49
N LEU A 4 10.95 -21.59 67.05
CA LEU A 4 10.47 -21.73 65.65
C LEU A 4 9.14 -20.98 65.43
N ALA A 5 8.29 -20.91 66.46
CA ALA A 5 6.97 -20.26 66.39
C ALA A 5 7.06 -18.72 66.27
N ALA A 6 8.14 -18.09 66.78
CA ALA A 6 8.37 -16.66 66.64
C ALA A 6 8.90 -16.27 65.25
N SER A 7 9.72 -17.12 64.63
CA SER A 7 10.22 -16.93 63.26
C SER A 7 9.14 -17.19 62.22
N LEU A 8 8.25 -18.18 62.43
CA LEU A 8 7.15 -18.50 61.51
C LEU A 8 6.09 -17.39 61.40
N ARG A 9 5.91 -16.54 62.42
CA ARG A 9 5.03 -15.36 62.32
C ARG A 9 5.54 -14.29 61.35
N ARG A 10 6.85 -14.22 61.07
CA ARG A 10 7.42 -13.31 60.04
C ARG A 10 7.30 -13.85 58.61
N PHE A 11 7.05 -15.15 58.43
CA PHE A 11 6.88 -15.80 57.12
C PHE A 11 5.41 -15.99 56.70
N GLY A 12 4.44 -15.54 57.51
CA GLY A 12 3.00 -15.64 57.16
C GLY A 12 2.58 -14.85 55.91
N THR A 13 3.46 -14.01 55.35
CA THR A 13 3.26 -13.26 54.10
C THR A 13 4.07 -13.81 52.92
N TRP A 14 4.69 -14.99 53.09
CA TRP A 14 5.54 -15.59 52.06
C TRP A 14 4.83 -16.75 51.38
N HIS A 15 5.01 -16.85 50.07
CA HIS A 15 4.44 -17.92 49.25
C HIS A 15 5.42 -19.10 49.20
N TRP A 16 4.91 -20.32 49.36
CA TRP A 16 5.72 -21.54 49.41
C TRP A 16 5.46 -22.38 48.16
N PHE A 17 6.53 -22.73 47.45
CA PHE A 17 6.47 -23.54 46.24
C PHE A 17 7.39 -24.74 46.38
N VAL A 18 7.06 -25.86 45.73
CA VAL A 18 7.94 -27.03 45.58
C VAL A 18 8.26 -27.21 44.10
N GLY A 19 9.53 -27.09 43.70
CA GLY A 19 9.95 -27.31 42.31
C GLY A 19 9.46 -26.28 41.28
N ALA A 20 9.32 -25.00 41.65
CA ALA A 20 8.85 -23.93 40.76
C ALA A 20 10.00 -23.11 40.14
N ASN A 21 9.76 -22.49 38.97
CA ASN A 21 10.72 -21.56 38.35
C ASN A 21 10.80 -20.25 39.16
N PRO A 22 11.98 -19.83 39.63
CA PRO A 22 12.18 -18.58 40.38
C PRO A 22 11.61 -17.31 39.74
N HIS A 23 11.61 -17.23 38.41
CA HIS A 23 11.10 -16.06 37.69
C HIS A 23 9.58 -15.93 37.74
N ARG A 24 8.84 -17.03 37.91
CA ARG A 24 7.37 -17.06 37.89
C ARG A 24 6.76 -16.95 39.29
N CYS A 25 7.57 -17.07 40.34
CA CYS A 25 7.08 -16.94 41.70
C CYS A 25 6.85 -15.46 42.09
N PRO A 26 5.76 -15.16 42.83
CA PRO A 26 5.47 -13.82 43.35
C PRO A 26 6.56 -13.33 44.33
N PRO A 27 6.61 -12.03 44.66
CA PRO A 27 7.54 -11.51 45.66
C PRO A 27 7.40 -12.25 47.00
N ARG A 28 8.52 -12.40 47.73
CA ARG A 28 8.57 -13.14 49.00
C ARG A 28 8.16 -14.61 48.83
N SER A 29 8.73 -15.29 47.85
CA SER A 29 8.50 -16.72 47.63
C SER A 29 9.68 -17.57 48.09
N LEU A 30 9.40 -18.70 48.72
CA LEU A 30 10.35 -19.74 49.06
C LEU A 30 10.09 -20.96 48.19
N ILE A 31 11.09 -21.37 47.39
CA ILE A 31 11.00 -22.53 46.50
C ILE A 31 11.84 -23.65 47.08
N LEU A 32 11.20 -24.76 47.43
CA LEU A 32 11.82 -25.96 47.98
C LEU A 32 11.99 -27.00 46.85
N PHE A 33 13.14 -27.64 46.76
CA PHE A 33 13.33 -28.72 45.79
C PHE A 33 13.27 -30.08 46.51
N PRO A 34 12.54 -31.08 45.98
CA PRO A 34 12.49 -32.40 46.59
C PRO A 34 13.89 -33.05 46.63
N TYR A 35 14.29 -33.52 47.81
CA TYR A 35 15.54 -34.26 48.01
C TYR A 35 15.37 -35.69 47.48
N TYR A 36 16.06 -36.03 46.40
CA TYR A 36 16.17 -37.39 45.89
C TYR A 36 17.56 -37.95 46.21
N PRO A 37 17.67 -39.09 46.91
CA PRO A 37 18.94 -39.66 47.35
C PRO A 37 19.70 -40.34 46.19
N ALA A 38 20.15 -39.56 45.20
CA ALA A 38 21.10 -39.97 44.14
C ALA A 38 21.53 -38.83 43.18
N THR A 39 20.90 -37.65 43.22
CA THR A 39 21.16 -36.58 42.23
C THR A 39 22.11 -35.53 42.81
N PHE A 40 23.31 -35.40 42.22
CA PHE A 40 24.30 -34.40 42.63
C PHE A 40 23.90 -33.00 42.15
N PHE A 41 23.36 -32.17 43.03
CA PHE A 41 23.37 -30.72 42.87
C PHE A 41 24.23 -30.10 43.97
N CYS A 42 25.19 -29.26 43.56
CA CYS A 42 26.03 -28.47 44.44
C CYS A 42 25.18 -27.53 45.33
N GLY A 43 24.84 -27.99 46.54
CA GLY A 43 24.80 -27.14 47.72
C GLY A 43 23.61 -26.19 47.96
N LEU A 44 22.44 -26.34 47.31
CA LEU A 44 21.25 -25.53 47.64
C LEU A 44 19.97 -26.38 47.69
N ALA A 45 19.36 -26.49 48.88
CA ALA A 45 18.11 -27.24 49.11
C ALA A 45 16.83 -26.39 48.91
N GLY A 46 16.98 -25.08 48.69
CA GLY A 46 15.88 -24.17 48.39
C GLY A 46 16.38 -22.83 47.88
N ILE A 47 15.61 -22.21 46.98
CA ILE A 47 15.88 -20.87 46.45
C ILE A 47 14.91 -19.90 47.12
N LEU A 48 15.47 -18.90 47.82
CA LEU A 48 14.71 -17.79 48.39
C LEU A 48 14.62 -16.68 47.34
N VAL A 49 13.45 -16.49 46.74
CA VAL A 49 13.22 -15.44 45.75
C VAL A 49 12.74 -14.18 46.47
N ILE A 50 13.70 -13.31 46.79
CA ILE A 50 13.40 -11.95 47.22
C ILE A 50 13.41 -11.05 45.98
N LYS A 51 12.31 -11.06 45.23
CA LYS A 51 12.02 -9.91 44.37
C LYS A 51 11.81 -8.73 45.33
N GLY A 52 12.70 -7.73 45.27
CA GLY A 52 12.41 -6.44 45.88
C GLY A 52 11.07 -5.93 45.35
N PRO A 53 10.40 -4.96 46.01
CA PRO A 53 9.34 -4.25 45.31
C PRO A 53 9.94 -3.86 43.95
N GLY A 54 9.31 -4.30 42.86
CA GLY A 54 9.59 -3.69 41.55
C GLY A 54 9.53 -2.17 41.73
N PRO A 55 10.22 -1.38 40.89
CA PRO A 55 10.25 0.07 41.04
C PRO A 55 8.86 0.58 41.43
N LEU A 56 8.80 1.27 42.57
CA LEU A 56 7.59 1.73 43.26
C LEU A 56 6.44 1.97 42.28
N GLU A 57 5.26 1.43 42.61
CA GLU A 57 3.97 1.79 41.98
C GLU A 57 4.03 3.23 41.48
N LYS A 58 3.91 3.44 40.16
CA LYS A 58 3.81 4.78 39.54
C LYS A 58 2.44 5.40 39.90
N THR A 59 2.06 5.41 41.17
CA THR A 59 0.84 6.04 41.67
C THR A 59 1.01 7.56 41.59
N GLY A 60 0.01 8.23 41.01
CA GLY A 60 0.00 9.70 40.92
C GLY A 60 0.45 10.29 39.57
N ILE A 61 0.43 9.52 38.47
CA ILE A 61 0.61 10.09 37.12
C ILE A 61 -0.44 11.18 36.83
N VAL A 62 -1.72 10.94 37.14
CA VAL A 62 -2.81 11.91 36.97
C VAL A 62 -2.56 13.16 37.82
N ARG A 63 -2.11 12.98 39.08
CA ARG A 63 -1.71 14.09 39.95
C ARG A 63 -0.55 14.89 39.36
N THR A 64 0.42 14.22 38.74
CA THR A 64 1.54 14.90 38.08
C THR A 64 1.07 15.74 36.91
N PHE A 65 0.17 15.23 36.08
CA PHE A 65 -0.43 15.98 34.97
C PHE A 65 -1.19 17.21 35.46
N ILE A 66 -1.95 17.09 36.55
CA ILE A 66 -2.63 18.23 37.20
C ILE A 66 -1.60 19.27 37.64
N THR A 67 -0.57 18.87 38.40
CA THR A 67 0.46 19.80 38.89
C THR A 67 1.23 20.50 37.76
N LEU A 68 1.57 19.78 36.69
CA LEU A 68 2.23 20.38 35.52
C LEU A 68 1.32 21.37 34.81
N PHE A 69 0.04 21.05 34.66
CA PHE A 69 -0.91 21.95 34.04
C PHE A 69 -1.23 23.18 34.91
N ASP A 70 -1.22 23.05 36.24
CA ASP A 70 -1.36 24.20 37.15
C ASP A 70 -0.23 25.23 36.91
N VAL A 71 1.00 24.77 36.62
CA VAL A 71 2.11 25.65 36.21
C VAL A 71 1.82 26.29 34.85
N VAL A 72 1.48 25.48 33.83
CA VAL A 72 1.22 25.95 32.46
C VAL A 72 0.09 26.99 32.43
N SER A 73 -1.02 26.72 33.11
CA SER A 73 -2.23 27.57 33.11
C SER A 73 -2.06 28.90 33.85
N SER A 74 -0.99 29.04 34.64
CA SER A 74 -0.61 30.29 35.30
C SER A 74 0.15 31.28 34.40
N LEU A 75 0.49 30.90 33.15
CA LEU A 75 1.39 31.64 32.27
C LEU A 75 0.74 31.95 30.92
N ARG A 76 0.10 33.12 30.78
CA ARG A 76 -0.78 33.44 29.63
C ARG A 76 -0.11 34.34 28.59
N ILE A 77 -0.59 34.26 27.36
CA ILE A 77 -0.12 35.14 26.27
C ILE A 77 -0.46 36.61 26.54
N ALA A 78 -1.58 36.86 27.23
CA ALA A 78 -1.98 38.20 27.66
C ALA A 78 -0.93 38.85 28.60
N ASP A 79 -0.23 38.07 29.42
CA ASP A 79 0.81 38.57 30.32
C ASP A 79 2.10 38.95 29.56
N ILE A 80 2.32 38.37 28.37
CA ILE A 80 3.39 38.78 27.45
C ILE A 80 3.06 40.14 26.84
N GLN A 81 1.81 40.34 26.41
CA GLN A 81 1.36 41.63 25.88
C GLN A 81 1.47 42.75 26.92
N GLY A 82 1.18 42.44 28.18
CA GLY A 82 1.30 43.37 29.30
C GLY A 82 2.74 43.59 29.81
N GLY A 83 3.75 42.92 29.24
CA GLY A 83 5.14 42.99 29.67
C GLY A 83 5.46 42.32 31.01
N ALA A 84 4.50 41.63 31.62
CA ALA A 84 4.64 40.92 32.89
C ALA A 84 5.33 39.54 32.72
N LEU A 85 5.32 38.99 31.51
CA LEU A 85 5.91 37.69 31.17
C LEU A 85 6.81 37.79 29.93
N THR A 86 8.01 37.23 30.00
CA THR A 86 8.89 37.09 28.82
C THR A 86 8.51 35.85 28.02
N LEU A 87 8.67 35.87 26.69
CA LEU A 87 8.42 34.69 25.83
C LEU A 87 9.21 33.43 26.23
N ALA A 88 10.43 33.59 26.76
CA ALA A 88 11.23 32.47 27.26
C ALA A 88 10.54 31.72 28.42
N ARG A 89 9.64 32.39 29.13
CA ARG A 89 8.88 31.86 30.27
C ARG A 89 7.43 31.52 29.93
N TYR A 90 6.97 31.79 28.69
CA TYR A 90 5.64 31.40 28.25
C TYR A 90 5.47 29.90 28.32
N LEU A 91 4.36 29.43 28.92
CA LEU A 91 4.08 27.99 29.16
C LEU A 91 5.28 27.23 29.76
N ASP A 92 6.02 27.89 30.67
CA ASP A 92 7.20 27.36 31.36
C ASP A 92 8.37 27.04 30.40
N GLY A 93 8.50 27.80 29.31
CA GLY A 93 9.54 27.59 28.31
C GLY A 93 9.44 26.22 27.63
N ASP A 94 8.21 25.69 27.50
CA ASP A 94 7.86 24.35 27.03
C ASP A 94 8.26 23.19 27.95
N ALA A 95 8.97 23.43 29.06
CA ALA A 95 9.49 22.35 29.92
C ALA A 95 8.37 21.49 30.52
N SER A 96 7.33 22.14 31.07
CA SER A 96 6.16 21.45 31.62
C SER A 96 5.35 20.73 30.53
N LEU A 97 5.17 21.34 29.36
CA LEU A 97 4.47 20.73 28.22
C LEU A 97 5.21 19.51 27.68
N GLU A 98 6.52 19.62 27.45
CA GLU A 98 7.35 18.50 27.00
C GLU A 98 7.33 17.36 28.01
N LYS A 99 7.36 17.67 29.30
CA LYS A 99 7.27 16.66 30.35
C LYS A 99 5.91 15.97 30.35
N MET A 100 4.81 16.69 30.18
CA MET A 100 3.48 16.08 30.00
C MET A 100 3.46 15.19 28.76
N ALA A 101 3.91 15.70 27.60
CA ALA A 101 3.92 14.96 26.34
C ALA A 101 4.77 13.68 26.40
N ARG A 102 5.94 13.71 27.04
CA ARG A 102 6.80 12.53 27.23
C ARG A 102 6.17 11.45 28.11
N ARG A 103 5.25 11.83 29.01
CA ARG A 103 4.59 10.92 29.96
C ARG A 103 3.21 10.45 29.52
N ILE A 104 2.70 10.90 28.37
CA ILE A 104 1.44 10.39 27.79
C ILE A 104 1.47 8.86 27.63
N PRO A 105 2.54 8.21 27.12
CA PRO A 105 2.58 6.76 27.03
C PRO A 105 2.35 6.04 28.37
N GLU A 106 2.80 6.64 29.49
CA GLU A 106 2.56 6.09 30.83
C GLU A 106 1.07 6.03 31.17
N LEU A 107 0.28 7.06 30.80
CA LEU A 107 -1.18 7.09 31.01
C LEU A 107 -1.90 5.98 30.25
N LYS A 108 -1.31 5.52 29.16
CA LYS A 108 -1.86 4.47 28.30
C LYS A 108 -1.45 3.07 28.79
N GLY A 109 -0.43 2.95 29.63
CA GLY A 109 0.06 1.65 30.14
C GLY A 109 -1.00 0.83 30.90
N ASP A 110 -0.78 -0.48 31.00
CA ASP A 110 -1.71 -1.40 31.67
C ASP A 110 -1.96 -1.04 33.14
N HIS A 111 -0.95 -0.57 33.87
CA HIS A 111 -1.08 -0.13 35.26
C HIS A 111 -2.11 1.01 35.44
N VAL A 112 -1.99 2.07 34.65
CA VAL A 112 -2.87 3.24 34.78
C VAL A 112 -4.28 2.90 34.32
N PHE A 113 -4.41 2.07 33.28
CA PHE A 113 -5.70 1.56 32.87
C PHE A 113 -6.42 0.77 33.99
N ARG A 114 -5.68 -0.08 34.74
CA ARG A 114 -6.22 -0.75 35.93
C ARG A 114 -6.69 0.26 36.98
N GLU A 115 -5.90 1.31 37.25
CA GLU A 115 -6.28 2.38 38.19
C GLU A 115 -7.56 3.08 37.74
N LEU A 116 -7.64 3.52 36.48
CA LEU A 116 -8.80 4.25 35.92
C LEU A 116 -10.09 3.42 35.90
N THR A 117 -10.00 2.11 35.68
CA THR A 117 -11.16 1.21 35.65
C THR A 117 -11.63 0.77 37.04
N THR A 118 -10.74 0.77 38.04
CA THR A 118 -11.07 0.37 39.41
C THR A 118 -11.43 1.54 40.33
N HIS A 119 -10.96 2.76 40.01
CA HIS A 119 -11.12 3.98 40.80
C HIS A 119 -11.77 5.10 39.96
N PRO A 120 -13.11 5.16 39.87
CA PRO A 120 -13.83 6.13 39.05
C PRO A 120 -13.49 7.61 39.37
N GLU A 121 -13.09 7.92 40.60
CA GLU A 121 -12.66 9.25 41.01
C GLU A 121 -11.38 9.72 40.31
N THR A 122 -10.51 8.79 39.91
CA THR A 122 -9.28 9.10 39.17
C THR A 122 -9.61 9.42 37.71
N ALA A 123 -10.53 8.67 37.10
CA ALA A 123 -11.05 8.99 35.76
C ALA A 123 -11.72 10.37 35.72
N PHE A 124 -12.57 10.68 36.72
CA PHE A 124 -13.21 12.00 36.84
C PHE A 124 -12.20 13.16 37.00
N LYS A 125 -11.11 12.96 37.76
CA LYS A 125 -10.03 13.96 37.86
C LYS A 125 -9.36 14.21 36.51
N LEU A 126 -9.16 13.17 35.71
CA LEU A 126 -8.56 13.27 34.38
C LEU A 126 -9.50 13.98 33.40
N GLU A 127 -10.79 13.68 33.43
CA GLU A 127 -11.84 14.36 32.66
C GLU A 127 -11.90 15.86 32.99
N ARG A 128 -11.90 16.20 34.29
CA ARG A 128 -11.84 17.61 34.72
C ARG A 128 -10.58 18.31 34.25
N LEU A 129 -9.43 17.63 34.27
CA LEU A 129 -8.18 18.19 33.76
C LEU A 129 -8.27 18.48 32.25
N ALA A 130 -8.79 17.54 31.46
CA ALA A 130 -9.00 17.72 30.03
C ALA A 130 -9.92 18.93 29.76
N GLY A 131 -11.03 19.05 30.49
CA GLY A 131 -11.92 20.21 30.42
C GLY A 131 -11.21 21.54 30.73
N ASN A 132 -10.35 21.57 31.75
CA ASN A 132 -9.56 22.76 32.10
C ASN A 132 -8.55 23.12 31.00
N ILE A 133 -7.84 22.13 30.45
CA ILE A 133 -6.89 22.34 29.33
C ILE A 133 -7.62 22.92 28.12
N LYS A 134 -8.80 22.37 27.78
CA LYS A 134 -9.62 22.83 26.66
C LYS A 134 -10.06 24.28 26.82
N ALA A 135 -10.57 24.64 28.00
CA ALA A 135 -10.95 26.02 28.30
C ALA A 135 -9.76 26.98 28.22
N TYR A 136 -8.59 26.57 28.70
CA TYR A 136 -7.36 27.37 28.61
C TYR A 136 -6.89 27.56 27.16
N LEU A 137 -6.85 26.47 26.38
CA LEU A 137 -6.43 26.50 24.97
C LEU A 137 -7.29 27.47 24.15
N LEU A 138 -8.62 27.41 24.31
CA LEU A 138 -9.54 28.32 23.65
C LEU A 138 -9.30 29.79 24.01
N GLN A 139 -8.96 30.08 25.27
CA GLN A 139 -8.62 31.44 25.71
C GLN A 139 -7.32 31.93 25.08
N GLU A 140 -6.28 31.10 25.07
CA GLU A 140 -4.97 31.45 24.51
C GLU A 140 -5.02 31.61 22.99
N GLU A 141 -5.75 30.76 22.26
CA GLU A 141 -5.95 30.88 20.81
C GLU A 141 -6.69 32.18 20.46
N ALA A 142 -7.79 32.48 21.16
CA ALA A 142 -8.53 33.73 20.95
C ALA A 142 -7.70 34.98 21.29
N ALA A 143 -6.82 34.89 22.28
CA ALA A 143 -5.91 35.98 22.64
C ALA A 143 -4.81 36.13 21.58
N LEU A 144 -4.21 35.04 21.10
CA LEU A 144 -3.22 35.03 20.03
C LEU A 144 -3.76 35.62 18.74
N GLU A 145 -4.99 35.27 18.33
CA GLU A 145 -5.62 35.82 17.13
C GLU A 145 -5.79 37.34 17.22
N LYS A 146 -6.26 37.85 18.37
CA LYS A 146 -6.39 39.31 18.60
C LYS A 146 -5.04 40.01 18.65
N ALA A 147 -4.00 39.30 19.06
CA ALA A 147 -2.67 39.80 19.31
C ALA A 147 -1.68 39.59 18.15
N ALA A 148 -2.08 38.90 17.07
CA ALA A 148 -1.15 38.39 16.08
C ALA A 148 -0.25 39.47 15.46
N ALA A 149 -0.75 40.70 15.32
CA ALA A 149 0.00 41.84 14.79
C ALA A 149 1.07 42.41 15.76
N PHE A 150 0.98 42.12 17.06
CA PHE A 150 1.91 42.61 18.08
C PHE A 150 3.18 41.76 18.20
N PHE A 151 3.14 40.50 17.78
CA PHE A 151 4.26 39.58 17.89
C PHE A 151 5.04 39.54 16.58
N ASP A 152 6.37 39.45 16.69
CA ASP A 152 7.15 39.07 15.52
C ASP A 152 6.87 37.62 15.12
N THR A 153 7.28 37.30 13.91
CA THR A 153 7.01 36.03 13.26
C THR A 153 7.65 34.83 13.97
N GLN A 154 8.85 34.99 14.52
CA GLN A 154 9.54 33.92 15.25
C GLN A 154 8.85 33.62 16.58
N ILE A 155 8.34 34.66 17.24
CA ILE A 155 7.53 34.54 18.44
C ILE A 155 6.22 33.79 18.14
N LEU A 156 5.53 34.14 17.06
CA LEU A 156 4.30 33.47 16.64
C LEU A 156 4.53 31.98 16.35
N GLU A 157 5.60 31.62 15.64
CA GLU A 157 5.91 30.21 15.37
C GLU A 157 6.17 29.43 16.68
N LYS A 158 6.91 30.03 17.63
CA LYS A 158 7.15 29.39 18.93
C LYS A 158 5.86 29.19 19.71
N VAL A 159 5.02 30.22 19.84
CA VAL A 159 3.74 30.14 20.55
C VAL A 159 2.82 29.09 19.92
N ASN A 160 2.70 29.09 18.59
CA ASN A 160 1.88 28.12 17.87
C ASN A 160 2.37 26.68 18.11
N ARG A 161 3.70 26.46 18.11
CA ARG A 161 4.28 25.15 18.44
C ARG A 161 3.89 24.72 19.85
N SER A 162 4.00 25.60 20.85
CA SER A 162 3.64 25.27 22.23
C SER A 162 2.14 24.94 22.38
N LEU A 163 1.26 25.73 21.76
CA LEU A 163 -0.18 25.47 21.75
C LEU A 163 -0.53 24.16 21.02
N LEU A 164 0.22 23.82 19.96
CA LEU A 164 0.05 22.55 19.25
C LEU A 164 0.34 21.34 20.17
N ILE A 165 1.41 21.41 20.96
CA ILE A 165 1.76 20.38 21.97
C ILE A 165 0.64 20.26 23.01
N LEU A 166 0.10 21.39 23.49
CA LEU A 166 -1.00 21.37 24.45
C LEU A 166 -2.27 20.74 23.85
N ARG A 167 -2.56 21.01 22.57
CA ARG A 167 -3.67 20.40 21.83
C ARG A 167 -3.46 18.89 21.64
N ASP A 168 -2.23 18.44 21.41
CA ASP A 168 -1.91 17.01 21.34
C ASP A 168 -2.11 16.31 22.69
N ILE A 169 -1.71 16.96 23.79
CA ILE A 169 -1.94 16.47 25.16
C ILE A 169 -3.44 16.35 25.42
N LEU A 170 -4.21 17.41 25.15
CA LEU A 170 -5.66 17.40 25.31
C LEU A 170 -6.30 16.26 24.54
N TRP A 171 -5.93 16.11 23.26
CA TRP A 171 -6.45 15.06 22.41
C TRP A 171 -6.15 13.67 22.96
N ALA A 172 -4.92 13.42 23.40
CA ALA A 172 -4.54 12.14 23.97
C ALA A 172 -5.34 11.81 25.24
N LEU A 173 -5.65 12.81 26.06
CA LEU A 173 -6.48 12.63 27.25
C LEU A 173 -7.94 12.32 26.89
N GLU A 174 -8.55 13.12 26.01
CA GLU A 174 -9.96 12.96 25.63
C GLU A 174 -10.19 11.67 24.82
N ASN A 175 -9.37 11.42 23.79
CA ASN A 175 -9.66 10.40 22.77
C ASN A 175 -8.87 9.10 22.96
N ASP A 176 -7.57 9.17 23.29
CA ASP A 176 -6.73 7.96 23.39
C ASP A 176 -6.78 7.31 24.78
N VAL A 177 -7.32 8.02 25.80
CA VAL A 177 -7.44 7.52 27.18
C VAL A 177 -8.90 7.45 27.58
N LEU A 178 -9.60 8.59 27.71
CA LEU A 178 -10.95 8.64 28.27
C LEU A 178 -11.99 7.96 27.36
N ALA A 179 -12.09 8.34 26.08
CA ALA A 179 -13.04 7.71 25.16
C ALA A 179 -12.75 6.20 24.96
N THR A 180 -11.48 5.81 25.02
CA THR A 180 -11.07 4.40 24.92
C THR A 180 -11.55 3.57 26.11
N LEU A 181 -11.66 4.14 27.32
CA LEU A 181 -12.24 3.42 28.47
C LEU A 181 -13.69 2.99 28.18
N GLU A 182 -14.50 3.90 27.65
CA GLU A 182 -15.89 3.64 27.30
C GLU A 182 -16.00 2.59 26.17
N GLN A 183 -15.18 2.71 25.13
CA GLN A 183 -15.14 1.75 24.03
C GLN A 183 -14.81 0.33 24.52
N ILE A 184 -13.84 0.19 25.43
CA ILE A 184 -13.43 -1.11 25.97
C ILE A 184 -14.53 -1.71 26.86
N GLN A 185 -15.17 -0.89 27.69
CA GLN A 185 -16.31 -1.33 28.50
C GLN A 185 -17.45 -1.80 27.61
N ASN A 186 -17.79 -1.03 26.58
CA ASN A 186 -18.80 -1.38 25.59
C ASN A 186 -18.48 -2.69 24.87
N LEU A 187 -17.22 -2.90 24.47
CA LEU A 187 -16.78 -4.13 23.81
C LEU A 187 -16.87 -5.35 24.74
N ALA A 188 -16.60 -5.16 26.03
CA ALA A 188 -16.61 -6.20 27.05
C ALA A 188 -17.99 -6.43 27.71
N GLU A 189 -18.98 -5.57 27.46
CA GLU A 189 -20.23 -5.47 28.23
C GLU A 189 -21.09 -6.77 28.19
N GLU A 190 -21.65 -7.11 29.35
CA GLU A 190 -22.66 -8.14 29.52
C GLU A 190 -23.86 -7.56 30.27
N SER A 191 -25.08 -7.97 29.91
CA SER A 191 -26.31 -7.49 30.55
C SER A 191 -26.44 -7.84 32.05
N SER A 192 -25.55 -8.69 32.58
CA SER A 192 -25.70 -9.34 33.89
C SER A 192 -24.63 -8.94 34.95
N LYS A 193 -23.40 -8.57 34.56
CA LYS A 193 -22.30 -8.25 35.50
C LYS A 193 -21.19 -7.42 34.83
N PRO A 194 -20.55 -6.45 35.53
CA PRO A 194 -19.39 -5.74 35.00
C PRO A 194 -18.19 -6.68 34.82
N PRO A 195 -17.42 -6.54 33.72
CA PRO A 195 -16.25 -7.37 33.45
C PRO A 195 -15.13 -7.14 34.48
N GLY A 196 -14.40 -8.20 34.81
CA GLY A 196 -13.23 -8.11 35.69
C GLY A 196 -12.04 -7.40 35.04
N THR A 197 -11.10 -6.92 35.86
CA THR A 197 -9.93 -6.15 35.41
C THR A 197 -9.05 -6.90 34.40
N GLU A 198 -8.83 -8.21 34.58
CA GLU A 198 -8.06 -9.02 33.63
C GLU A 198 -8.74 -9.15 32.26
N SER A 199 -10.07 -9.29 32.26
CA SER A 199 -10.86 -9.31 31.02
C SER A 199 -10.75 -7.97 30.29
N LEU A 200 -10.88 -6.85 31.02
CA LEU A 200 -10.76 -5.50 30.45
C LEU A 200 -9.39 -5.23 29.83
N LEU A 201 -8.29 -5.79 30.37
CA LEU A 201 -6.96 -5.65 29.77
C LEU A 201 -6.85 -6.36 28.41
N LYS A 202 -7.48 -7.52 28.25
CA LYS A 202 -7.51 -8.22 26.96
C LYS A 202 -8.37 -7.48 25.94
N TYR A 203 -9.55 -7.03 26.37
CA TYR A 203 -10.41 -6.20 25.51
C TYR A 203 -9.76 -4.86 25.17
N LYS A 204 -8.91 -4.29 26.02
CA LYS A 204 -8.08 -3.13 25.70
C LYS A 204 -7.14 -3.41 24.52
N ARG A 205 -6.45 -4.55 24.51
CA ARG A 205 -5.56 -4.96 23.41
C ARG A 205 -6.35 -5.17 22.11
N ILE A 206 -7.52 -5.82 22.19
CA ILE A 206 -8.42 -6.02 21.05
C ILE A 206 -8.94 -4.68 20.52
N ASN A 207 -9.42 -3.79 21.39
CA ASN A 207 -9.91 -2.46 21.01
C ASN A 207 -8.81 -1.63 20.34
N PHE A 208 -7.58 -1.69 20.84
CA PHE A 208 -6.44 -1.05 20.20
C PHE A 208 -6.22 -1.56 18.76
N LEU A 209 -6.30 -2.87 18.51
CA LEU A 209 -6.22 -3.41 17.14
C LEU A 209 -7.39 -2.94 16.27
N LEU A 210 -8.62 -2.91 16.79
CA LEU A 210 -9.79 -2.38 16.08
C LEU A 210 -9.63 -0.90 15.72
N ASN A 211 -9.10 -0.09 16.64
CA ASN A 211 -8.74 1.31 16.38
C ASN A 211 -7.65 1.43 15.31
N CYS A 212 -6.66 0.54 15.30
CA CYS A 212 -5.63 0.49 14.26
C CYS A 212 -6.23 0.15 12.88
N ILE A 213 -7.08 -0.87 12.80
CA ILE A 213 -7.82 -1.22 11.57
C ILE A 213 -8.59 0.00 11.06
N ASN A 214 -9.33 0.69 11.93
CA ASN A 214 -10.13 1.87 11.55
C ASN A 214 -9.29 2.96 10.86
N ARG A 215 -8.06 3.19 11.34
CA ARG A 215 -7.14 4.19 10.77
C ARG A 215 -6.44 3.71 9.50
N LEU A 216 -6.22 2.39 9.37
CA LEU A 216 -5.51 1.78 8.27
C LEU A 216 -6.43 1.30 7.13
N GLU A 217 -7.75 1.27 7.34
CA GLU A 217 -8.72 0.80 6.34
C GLU A 217 -8.70 1.63 5.04
N VAL A 218 -8.22 2.88 5.08
CA VAL A 218 -7.98 3.71 3.88
C VAL A 218 -6.90 3.12 2.94
N ARG A 219 -6.03 2.23 3.45
CA ARG A 219 -4.96 1.55 2.70
C ARG A 219 -5.34 0.12 2.26
N GLY A 220 -6.37 -0.47 2.84
CA GLY A 220 -6.85 -1.81 2.54
C GLY A 220 -8.20 -2.01 3.18
N ARG A 221 -9.25 -2.14 2.37
CA ARG A 221 -10.64 -2.19 2.83
C ARG A 221 -11.34 -3.48 2.44
N ASP A 222 -10.82 -4.17 1.45
CA ASP A 222 -11.50 -5.30 0.82
C ASP A 222 -11.81 -6.40 1.85
N SER A 223 -10.91 -6.58 2.81
CA SER A 223 -11.13 -7.45 3.95
C SER A 223 -10.26 -7.05 5.13
N ALA A 224 -10.68 -7.44 6.34
CA ALA A 224 -9.89 -7.28 7.54
C ALA A 224 -9.98 -8.54 8.40
N GLY A 225 -8.87 -8.91 9.01
CA GLY A 225 -8.80 -10.02 9.95
C GLY A 225 -8.05 -9.66 11.22
N LEU A 226 -8.48 -10.27 12.31
CA LEU A 226 -7.93 -10.08 13.65
C LEU A 226 -7.76 -11.45 14.28
N GLN A 227 -6.57 -11.70 14.84
CA GLN A 227 -6.25 -12.91 15.54
C GLN A 227 -5.83 -12.61 16.99
N VAL A 228 -6.34 -13.39 17.93
CA VAL A 228 -5.98 -13.33 19.35
C VAL A 228 -5.56 -14.72 19.81
N SER A 229 -4.35 -14.85 20.33
CA SER A 229 -3.81 -16.10 20.86
C SER A 229 -3.58 -16.02 22.36
N PHE A 230 -4.05 -17.04 23.08
CA PHE A 230 -3.89 -17.21 24.51
C PHE A 230 -3.07 -18.45 24.80
N THR A 231 -1.95 -18.29 25.48
CA THR A 231 -1.12 -19.41 25.94
C THR A 231 -1.44 -19.70 27.40
N LEU A 232 -1.89 -20.91 27.67
CA LEU A 232 -2.28 -21.32 29.01
C LEU A 232 -1.06 -21.64 29.89
N PRO A 233 -1.10 -21.29 31.19
CA PRO A 233 0.00 -21.56 32.11
C PRO A 233 0.13 -23.05 32.47
N ALA A 234 -0.99 -23.78 32.48
CA ALA A 234 -1.03 -25.22 32.77
C ALA A 234 -2.29 -25.87 32.16
N GLY A 235 -2.25 -27.18 31.95
CA GLY A 235 -3.41 -27.95 31.46
C GLY A 235 -4.62 -27.94 32.41
N SER A 236 -4.41 -27.74 33.72
CA SER A 236 -5.49 -27.60 34.70
C SER A 236 -6.41 -26.39 34.42
N VAL A 237 -5.84 -25.28 33.97
CA VAL A 237 -6.58 -24.06 33.62
C VAL A 237 -7.51 -24.30 32.43
N PHE A 238 -7.08 -25.11 31.46
CA PHE A 238 -7.95 -25.47 30.34
C PHE A 238 -9.17 -26.26 30.80
N ARG A 239 -9.00 -27.23 31.71
CA ARG A 239 -10.11 -28.02 32.26
C ARG A 239 -11.11 -27.14 32.99
N GLU A 240 -10.64 -26.12 33.71
CA GLU A 240 -11.50 -25.12 34.34
C GLU A 240 -12.28 -24.28 33.32
N ILE A 241 -11.63 -23.87 32.22
CA ILE A 241 -12.30 -23.17 31.12
C ILE A 241 -13.39 -24.06 30.51
N LEU A 242 -13.09 -25.33 30.20
CA LEU A 242 -14.07 -26.28 29.67
C LEU A 242 -15.25 -26.49 30.63
N HIS A 243 -15.00 -26.56 31.94
CA HIS A 243 -16.05 -26.63 32.95
C HIS A 243 -16.97 -25.42 32.88
N ARG A 244 -16.40 -24.20 32.87
CA ARG A 244 -17.17 -22.96 32.76
C ARG A 244 -17.95 -22.86 31.44
N LEU A 245 -17.38 -23.32 30.33
CA LEU A 245 -18.09 -23.40 29.05
C LEU A 245 -19.29 -24.35 29.13
N LYS A 246 -19.16 -25.50 29.80
CA LYS A 246 -20.27 -26.44 30.03
C LYS A 246 -21.34 -25.81 30.95
N GLU A 247 -20.96 -25.15 32.04
CA GLU A 247 -21.88 -24.45 32.95
C GLU A 247 -22.68 -23.33 32.26
N ARG A 248 -22.06 -22.62 31.31
CA ARG A 248 -22.69 -21.54 30.55
C ARG A 248 -23.43 -22.01 29.27
N ASN A 249 -23.52 -23.32 29.02
CA ASN A 249 -24.08 -23.91 27.80
C ASN A 249 -23.39 -23.47 26.48
N LEU A 250 -22.09 -23.17 26.54
CA LEU A 250 -21.27 -22.70 25.41
C LEU A 250 -20.36 -23.79 24.82
N TYR A 251 -20.33 -24.99 25.41
CA TYR A 251 -19.43 -26.07 25.00
C TYR A 251 -19.67 -26.56 23.57
N THR A 252 -20.94 -26.63 23.14
CA THR A 252 -21.28 -27.03 21.76
C THR A 252 -20.78 -25.99 20.76
N GLU A 253 -21.06 -24.70 21.00
CA GLU A 253 -20.56 -23.61 20.16
C GLU A 253 -19.03 -23.61 20.06
N PHE A 254 -18.34 -23.79 21.19
CA PHE A 254 -16.89 -23.91 21.21
C PHE A 254 -16.41 -25.09 20.35
N SER A 255 -17.04 -26.25 20.47
CA SER A 255 -16.65 -27.47 19.74
C SER A 255 -16.84 -27.32 18.23
N ASP A 256 -17.95 -26.72 17.79
CA ASP A 256 -18.26 -26.50 16.37
C ASP A 256 -17.25 -25.55 15.70
N ARG A 257 -16.72 -24.57 16.46
CA ARG A 257 -15.76 -23.57 15.96
C ARG A 257 -14.33 -24.09 15.84
N VAL A 258 -14.03 -25.24 16.45
CA VAL A 258 -12.70 -25.87 16.44
C VAL A 258 -12.44 -26.70 15.18
N ASP A 259 -13.49 -27.16 14.49
CA ASP A 259 -13.42 -28.10 13.36
C ASP A 259 -13.09 -27.43 12.00
N THR A 260 -12.27 -26.38 11.99
CA THR A 260 -11.89 -25.66 10.77
C THR A 260 -10.38 -25.76 10.52
N ALA A 261 -10.00 -26.28 9.34
CA ALA A 261 -8.60 -26.42 8.94
C ALA A 261 -7.97 -25.07 8.56
N ASP A 262 -8.64 -24.30 7.70
CA ASP A 262 -8.24 -22.92 7.35
C ASP A 262 -8.84 -21.90 8.32
N LEU A 263 -8.19 -20.74 8.44
CA LEU A 263 -8.63 -19.65 9.29
C LEU A 263 -9.87 -18.95 8.68
N LEU A 264 -11.07 -19.35 9.11
CA LEU A 264 -12.33 -18.70 8.75
C LEU A 264 -12.80 -17.73 9.84
N ASN A 265 -13.83 -16.92 9.55
CA ASN A 265 -14.43 -16.05 10.56
C ASN A 265 -14.98 -16.88 11.74
N ASN A 266 -14.73 -16.41 12.97
CA ASN A 266 -15.08 -17.06 14.24
C ASN A 266 -14.40 -18.42 14.49
N SER A 267 -13.42 -18.82 13.69
CA SER A 267 -12.68 -20.07 13.93
C SER A 267 -11.84 -20.03 15.20
N ILE A 268 -11.70 -21.19 15.85
CA ILE A 268 -10.83 -21.39 17.02
C ILE A 268 -9.82 -22.49 16.69
N SER A 269 -8.53 -22.15 16.70
CA SER A 269 -7.47 -23.14 16.52
C SER A 269 -6.97 -23.66 17.87
N LEU A 270 -6.86 -24.99 17.97
CA LEU A 270 -6.35 -25.70 19.14
C LEU A 270 -5.05 -26.44 18.83
N PRO A 271 -4.13 -26.59 19.80
CA PRO A 271 -2.83 -27.24 19.58
C PRO A 271 -2.89 -28.77 19.57
N CYS A 272 -4.04 -29.37 19.89
CA CYS A 272 -4.37 -30.79 19.75
C CYS A 272 -5.89 -30.98 19.86
N THR A 273 -6.38 -32.22 19.77
CA THR A 273 -7.83 -32.51 19.86
C THR A 273 -8.40 -32.13 21.24
N ILE A 274 -9.71 -31.86 21.32
CA ILE A 274 -10.38 -31.54 22.59
C ILE A 274 -10.22 -32.69 23.60
N THR A 275 -10.29 -33.94 23.14
CA THR A 275 -10.11 -35.14 23.97
C THR A 275 -8.69 -35.27 24.51
N ASP A 276 -7.68 -34.97 23.69
CA ASP A 276 -6.29 -34.91 24.15
C ASP A 276 -6.08 -33.79 25.16
N LEU A 277 -6.81 -32.68 24.99
CA LEU A 277 -6.74 -31.52 25.89
C LEU A 277 -7.37 -31.79 27.27
N GLU A 278 -8.38 -32.65 27.36
CA GLU A 278 -8.96 -33.09 28.64
C GLU A 278 -7.99 -34.03 29.42
N CYS A 279 -7.06 -34.69 28.71
CA CYS A 279 -6.12 -35.68 29.24
C CYS A 279 -4.69 -35.15 29.50
N ILE A 280 -4.45 -33.84 29.38
CA ILE A 280 -3.11 -33.22 29.41
C ILE A 280 -2.35 -33.47 30.73
N ARG A 281 -1.05 -33.80 30.62
CA ARG A 281 -0.05 -33.75 31.70
C ARG A 281 0.33 -32.30 32.03
N GLU A 282 0.59 -31.98 33.30
CA GLU A 282 0.73 -30.60 33.79
C GLU A 282 1.81 -29.72 33.10
N ASP A 283 2.79 -30.31 32.41
CA ASP A 283 4.01 -29.62 31.95
C ASP A 283 4.02 -29.07 30.51
N THR A 284 2.92 -29.14 29.74
CA THR A 284 2.90 -28.60 28.36
C THR A 284 2.06 -27.33 28.23
N SER A 285 2.68 -26.19 27.91
CA SER A 285 1.97 -24.95 27.53
C SER A 285 1.25 -25.15 26.20
N LYS A 286 -0.01 -24.70 26.13
CA LYS A 286 -0.89 -24.88 24.97
C LYS A 286 -1.44 -23.51 24.56
N THR A 287 -1.33 -23.17 23.28
CA THR A 287 -1.81 -21.91 22.70
C THR A 287 -3.13 -22.13 21.99
N ILE A 288 -4.16 -21.36 22.35
CA ILE A 288 -5.47 -21.33 21.72
C ILE A 288 -5.61 -20.03 20.95
N THR A 289 -6.11 -20.09 19.72
CA THR A 289 -6.16 -18.92 18.84
C THR A 289 -7.57 -18.68 18.31
N PHE A 290 -8.10 -17.50 18.56
CA PHE A 290 -9.37 -17.00 18.03
C PHE A 290 -9.09 -16.17 16.77
N THR A 291 -9.86 -16.40 15.70
CA THR A 291 -9.74 -15.63 14.46
C THR A 291 -11.08 -15.03 14.04
N TYR A 292 -11.08 -13.73 13.78
CA TYR A 292 -12.22 -12.96 13.29
C TYR A 292 -11.85 -12.38 11.93
N LYS A 293 -12.75 -12.51 10.95
CA LYS A 293 -12.52 -12.05 9.58
C LYS A 293 -13.79 -11.50 8.99
N THR A 294 -13.63 -10.44 8.22
CA THR A 294 -14.68 -9.93 7.34
C THR A 294 -14.07 -9.63 5.98
N ALA A 295 -14.89 -9.79 4.94
CA ALA A 295 -14.56 -9.39 3.58
C ALA A 295 -15.79 -8.76 2.93
N SER A 296 -15.59 -7.61 2.30
CA SER A 296 -16.60 -6.93 1.55
C SER A 296 -15.97 -6.40 0.27
N VAL A 297 -16.41 -6.95 -0.87
CA VAL A 297 -16.00 -6.50 -2.21
C VAL A 297 -16.15 -4.98 -2.34
N ILE A 298 -17.16 -4.41 -1.66
CA ILE A 298 -17.39 -2.98 -1.67
C ILE A 298 -17.93 -2.49 -0.32
N GLY A 299 -17.02 -2.42 0.67
CA GLY A 299 -17.31 -1.90 2.00
C GLY A 299 -17.27 -0.37 2.13
N GLU A 300 -17.90 0.18 3.16
CA GLU A 300 -17.71 1.58 3.59
C GLU A 300 -16.60 1.69 4.64
N LEU A 301 -15.93 2.84 4.76
CA LEU A 301 -14.95 3.05 5.84
C LEU A 301 -15.59 2.87 7.23
N GLY A 302 -14.93 2.09 8.07
CA GLY A 302 -15.39 1.66 9.38
C GLY A 302 -16.33 0.46 9.32
N GLN A 303 -16.71 -0.06 8.16
CA GLN A 303 -17.57 -1.25 8.06
C GLN A 303 -16.87 -2.48 8.61
N ASN A 304 -15.61 -2.72 8.21
CA ASN A 304 -14.87 -3.87 8.71
C ASN A 304 -14.75 -3.84 10.23
N VAL A 305 -14.45 -2.65 10.78
CA VAL A 305 -14.34 -2.45 12.23
C VAL A 305 -15.66 -2.71 12.94
N ARG A 306 -16.78 -2.21 12.41
CA ARG A 306 -18.11 -2.46 12.98
C ARG A 306 -18.44 -3.95 13.00
N GLU A 307 -18.24 -4.65 11.89
CA GLU A 307 -18.54 -6.08 11.78
C GLU A 307 -17.64 -6.93 12.70
N LEU A 308 -16.34 -6.63 12.76
CA LEU A 308 -15.42 -7.29 13.70
C LEU A 308 -15.80 -6.99 15.15
N THR A 309 -16.15 -5.74 15.46
CA THR A 309 -16.59 -5.32 16.80
C THR A 309 -17.85 -6.07 17.22
N GLU A 310 -18.84 -6.17 16.34
CA GLU A 310 -20.08 -6.91 16.59
C GLU A 310 -19.82 -8.40 16.81
N SER A 311 -18.96 -9.03 15.98
CA SER A 311 -18.59 -10.43 16.12
C SER A 311 -17.88 -10.71 17.45
N ILE A 312 -16.93 -9.86 17.85
CA ILE A 312 -16.17 -10.01 19.10
C ILE A 312 -17.05 -9.73 20.33
N ARG A 313 -17.91 -8.71 20.26
CA ARG A 313 -18.84 -8.34 21.34
C ARG A 313 -19.85 -9.45 21.61
N GLY A 314 -20.32 -10.12 20.55
CA GLY A 314 -21.23 -11.25 20.62
C GLY A 314 -20.57 -12.60 20.99
N ASP A 315 -19.23 -12.65 21.11
CA ASP A 315 -18.51 -13.91 21.33
C ASP A 315 -18.44 -14.28 22.83
N HIS A 316 -19.41 -15.08 23.25
CA HIS A 316 -19.50 -15.56 24.63
C HIS A 316 -18.41 -16.58 24.98
N VAL A 317 -17.87 -17.32 24.00
CA VAL A 317 -16.77 -18.27 24.21
C VAL A 317 -15.48 -17.50 24.51
N LEU A 318 -15.14 -16.50 23.68
CA LEU A 318 -13.98 -15.63 23.90
C LEU A 318 -14.00 -15.04 25.32
N ARG A 319 -15.18 -14.63 25.80
CA ARG A 319 -15.33 -14.02 27.12
C ARG A 319 -14.86 -14.93 28.26
N VAL A 320 -15.15 -16.23 28.20
CA VAL A 320 -14.67 -17.19 29.22
C VAL A 320 -13.14 -17.26 29.23
N PHE A 321 -12.50 -17.24 28.07
CA PHE A 321 -11.04 -17.16 27.97
C PHE A 321 -10.53 -15.79 28.45
N ALA A 322 -11.22 -14.70 28.13
CA ALA A 322 -10.84 -13.35 28.56
C ALA A 322 -10.82 -13.21 30.08
N GLU A 323 -11.74 -13.86 30.80
CA GLU A 323 -11.81 -13.87 32.27
C GLU A 323 -10.66 -14.62 32.97
N THR A 324 -9.83 -15.38 32.23
CA THR A 324 -8.86 -16.31 32.82
C THR A 324 -7.43 -15.79 32.71
N GLU A 325 -6.59 -15.94 33.73
CA GLU A 325 -5.19 -15.54 33.62
C GLU A 325 -4.42 -16.41 32.61
N MET A 326 -3.61 -15.77 31.76
CA MET A 326 -2.84 -16.42 30.69
C MET A 326 -1.35 -16.30 30.96
N ALA A 327 -0.56 -17.27 30.49
CA ALA A 327 0.90 -17.19 30.57
C ALA A 327 1.48 -16.21 29.54
N CYS A 328 0.90 -16.20 28.34
CA CYS A 328 1.35 -15.36 27.23
C CYS A 328 0.14 -15.01 26.35
N GLU A 329 0.18 -13.83 25.75
CA GLU A 329 -0.88 -13.33 24.87
C GLU A 329 -0.23 -12.64 23.67
N SER A 330 -0.67 -13.02 22.47
CA SER A 330 -0.21 -12.38 21.23
C SER A 330 -1.40 -12.16 20.31
N SER A 331 -1.51 -10.95 19.77
CA SER A 331 -2.57 -10.62 18.82
C SER A 331 -2.02 -9.75 17.71
N PHE A 332 -2.60 -9.90 16.53
CA PHE A 332 -2.33 -9.03 15.39
C PHE A 332 -3.53 -8.97 14.47
N CYS A 333 -3.54 -7.95 13.62
CA CYS A 333 -4.57 -7.75 12.64
C CYS A 333 -3.97 -7.37 11.30
N HIS A 334 -4.76 -7.50 10.24
CA HIS A 334 -4.41 -7.08 8.90
C HIS A 334 -5.63 -6.50 8.20
N THR A 335 -5.40 -5.50 7.36
CA THR A 335 -6.39 -5.06 6.38
C THR A 335 -5.81 -5.26 4.99
N ARG A 336 -6.60 -5.87 4.10
CA ARG A 336 -6.14 -6.31 2.78
C ARG A 336 -6.74 -5.44 1.69
N TRP A 337 -5.88 -5.08 0.76
CA TRP A 337 -6.27 -4.72 -0.61
C TRP A 337 -5.85 -5.88 -1.51
N ALA A 338 -6.79 -6.46 -2.25
CA ALA A 338 -6.57 -7.71 -2.96
C ALA A 338 -5.79 -7.46 -4.28
N SER A 339 -4.50 -7.82 -4.32
CA SER A 339 -3.66 -7.84 -5.53
C SER A 339 -3.69 -9.22 -6.23
N VAL A 340 -3.53 -10.30 -5.46
CA VAL A 340 -3.60 -11.69 -5.91
C VAL A 340 -4.70 -12.43 -5.13
N GLY A 341 -5.66 -13.01 -5.84
CA GLY A 341 -6.80 -13.75 -5.27
C GLY A 341 -8.01 -12.87 -4.95
N SER A 342 -9.22 -13.46 -4.99
CA SER A 342 -10.47 -12.72 -4.85
C SER A 342 -10.65 -12.07 -3.47
N ILE A 343 -11.58 -11.11 -3.39
CA ILE A 343 -12.00 -10.51 -2.12
C ILE A 343 -12.96 -11.49 -1.43
N SER A 344 -12.44 -12.28 -0.50
CA SER A 344 -13.21 -13.28 0.25
C SER A 344 -12.64 -13.48 1.65
N VAL A 345 -13.38 -14.18 2.52
CA VAL A 345 -12.95 -14.46 3.90
C VAL A 345 -11.75 -15.43 3.91
N GLU A 346 -11.71 -16.37 2.98
CA GLU A 346 -10.65 -17.36 2.81
C GLU A 346 -9.32 -16.70 2.43
N ASN A 347 -9.38 -15.67 1.59
CA ASN A 347 -8.21 -14.91 1.14
C ASN A 347 -7.87 -13.73 2.08
N CYS A 348 -8.72 -13.44 3.06
CA CYS A 348 -8.48 -12.42 4.07
C CYS A 348 -7.36 -12.88 5.01
N HIS A 349 -6.41 -12.00 5.32
CA HIS A 349 -5.30 -12.32 6.23
C HIS A 349 -5.78 -12.19 7.69
N PRO A 350 -5.25 -12.98 8.62
CA PRO A 350 -4.09 -13.88 8.46
C PRO A 350 -4.41 -15.22 7.78
N ILE A 351 -3.38 -15.81 7.16
CA ILE A 351 -3.44 -17.12 6.47
C ILE A 351 -2.53 -18.11 7.20
N ASN A 352 -2.91 -19.39 7.27
CA ASN A 352 -2.15 -20.44 7.96
C ASN A 352 -1.53 -21.48 6.99
N ASN A 353 -0.79 -22.45 7.53
CA ASN A 353 -0.21 -23.60 6.85
C ASN A 353 -1.17 -24.80 6.62
N ALA A 354 -2.50 -24.64 6.64
CA ALA A 354 -3.42 -25.76 6.40
C ALA A 354 -3.40 -26.25 4.92
N THR A 355 -3.58 -27.55 4.69
CA THR A 355 -3.57 -28.21 3.36
C THR A 355 -4.64 -29.30 3.28
N LEU A 356 -5.11 -29.64 2.07
CA LEU A 356 -6.19 -30.62 1.83
C LEU A 356 -5.79 -32.10 1.98
N ASN A 357 -4.49 -32.42 1.96
CA ASN A 357 -4.02 -33.82 2.00
C ASN A 357 -3.82 -34.36 3.43
N GLY A 358 -4.14 -33.60 4.46
CA GLY A 358 -4.62 -34.15 5.74
C GLY A 358 -6.12 -34.37 5.59
N HIS A 359 -6.69 -35.43 6.17
CA HIS A 359 -8.14 -35.64 6.16
C HIS A 359 -8.89 -34.30 6.38
N PRO A 360 -10.03 -34.04 5.70
CA PRO A 360 -10.73 -32.75 5.71
C PRO A 360 -11.25 -32.29 7.09
N GLN A 361 -10.81 -32.92 8.18
CA GLN A 361 -11.18 -32.67 9.56
C GLN A 361 -10.00 -32.49 10.54
N ALA A 362 -8.73 -32.45 10.13
CA ALA A 362 -7.71 -32.10 11.13
C ALA A 362 -6.39 -31.53 10.57
N LEU A 363 -6.03 -30.34 11.07
CA LEU A 363 -4.63 -29.91 11.20
C LEU A 363 -3.80 -30.86 12.13
N ALA A 364 -4.43 -31.87 12.74
CA ALA A 364 -3.81 -32.80 13.68
C ALA A 364 -3.07 -33.92 12.93
N ASP A 365 -1.82 -33.68 12.52
CA ASP A 365 -0.76 -34.73 12.49
C ASP A 365 0.65 -34.30 12.07
N LYS A 366 0.98 -33.00 12.12
CA LYS A 366 2.28 -32.54 11.64
C LYS A 366 3.39 -32.91 12.62
N ASN A 367 4.44 -33.57 12.13
CA ASN A 367 5.60 -33.97 12.92
C ASN A 367 6.86 -33.29 12.39
N TYR A 368 7.27 -32.21 13.04
CA TYR A 368 8.52 -31.54 12.70
C TYR A 368 9.66 -32.12 13.52
N PRO A 369 10.82 -32.46 12.92
CA PRO A 369 11.92 -33.13 13.63
C PRO A 369 12.35 -32.46 14.95
N ARG A 370 12.25 -31.12 15.05
CA ARG A 370 12.66 -30.36 16.25
C ARG A 370 11.53 -30.07 17.25
N TYR A 371 10.28 -30.06 16.79
CA TYR A 371 9.11 -29.69 17.62
C TYR A 371 8.20 -30.89 17.95
N GLY A 372 8.41 -32.03 17.27
CA GLY A 372 7.62 -33.24 17.42
C GLY A 372 6.25 -33.15 16.74
N ARG A 373 5.39 -34.11 17.08
CA ARG A 373 4.02 -34.24 16.54
C ARG A 373 3.06 -33.32 17.27
N GLY A 374 2.28 -32.54 16.53
CA GLY A 374 1.28 -31.63 17.09
C GLY A 374 0.42 -30.94 16.03
N ASN A 375 -0.60 -30.21 16.48
CA ASN A 375 -1.35 -29.31 15.61
C ASN A 375 -0.63 -27.95 15.57
N TRP A 376 0.37 -27.87 14.69
CA TRP A 376 1.25 -26.71 14.59
C TRP A 376 0.77 -25.72 13.54
N THR A 377 0.62 -24.46 13.95
CA THR A 377 0.11 -23.38 13.11
C THR A 377 1.17 -22.31 12.89
N ILE A 378 1.29 -21.88 11.63
CA ILE A 378 2.13 -20.76 11.20
C ILE A 378 1.18 -19.75 10.56
N ASN A 379 0.88 -18.66 11.26
CA ASN A 379 -0.10 -17.68 10.82
C ASN A 379 0.63 -16.44 10.34
N VAL A 380 0.36 -16.01 9.11
CA VAL A 380 1.06 -14.90 8.46
C VAL A 380 0.10 -13.83 7.95
N ALA A 381 0.60 -12.61 7.86
CA ALA A 381 0.05 -11.55 7.03
C ALA A 381 1.14 -10.96 6.13
N LEU A 382 0.75 -10.57 4.92
CA LEU A 382 1.62 -9.97 3.91
C LEU A 382 1.10 -8.60 3.50
N ASN A 383 2.02 -7.64 3.42
CA ASN A 383 1.88 -6.45 2.59
C ASN A 383 2.87 -6.54 1.42
N GLY A 384 2.39 -6.34 0.19
CA GLY A 384 3.17 -6.57 -1.03
C GLY A 384 2.79 -7.90 -1.70
N ASP A 385 3.63 -8.34 -2.63
CA ASP A 385 3.36 -9.49 -3.48
C ASP A 385 4.59 -10.43 -3.47
N ILE A 386 4.31 -11.74 -3.55
CA ILE A 386 5.32 -12.77 -3.80
C ILE A 386 5.30 -13.10 -5.30
N ASP A 387 6.17 -12.47 -6.09
CA ASP A 387 6.13 -12.51 -7.55
C ASP A 387 6.26 -13.93 -8.12
N ASN A 388 7.02 -14.79 -7.42
CA ASN A 388 7.28 -16.17 -7.83
C ASN A 388 6.34 -17.21 -7.17
N TYR A 389 5.21 -16.79 -6.60
CA TYR A 389 4.28 -17.66 -5.86
C TYR A 389 3.77 -18.86 -6.69
N GLN A 390 3.56 -18.69 -8.00
CA GLN A 390 3.07 -19.77 -8.87
C GLN A 390 4.07 -20.93 -8.96
N ILE A 391 5.37 -20.61 -9.04
CA ILE A 391 6.44 -21.61 -9.10
C ILE A 391 6.54 -22.36 -7.78
N LEU A 392 6.46 -21.63 -6.66
CA LEU A 392 6.49 -22.21 -5.32
C LEU A 392 5.25 -23.08 -5.06
N ARG A 393 4.06 -22.61 -5.45
CA ARG A 393 2.80 -23.36 -5.38
C ARG A 393 2.90 -24.68 -6.13
N TYR A 394 3.35 -24.64 -7.38
CA TYR A 394 3.50 -25.85 -8.20
C TYR A 394 4.44 -26.87 -7.56
N ARG A 395 5.55 -26.42 -6.94
CA ARG A 395 6.50 -27.29 -6.24
C ARG A 395 5.87 -27.96 -5.01
N LEU A 396 5.11 -27.20 -4.21
CA LEU A 396 4.42 -27.70 -3.02
C LEU A 396 3.31 -28.69 -3.39
N GLU A 397 2.45 -28.34 -4.36
CA GLU A 397 1.35 -29.22 -4.80
C GLU A 397 1.88 -30.51 -5.47
N SER A 398 3.02 -30.44 -6.17
CA SER A 398 3.72 -31.64 -6.69
C SER A 398 4.27 -32.54 -5.58
N GLY A 399 4.53 -31.97 -4.39
CA GLY A 399 4.96 -32.68 -3.19
C GLY A 399 3.82 -33.26 -2.35
N HIS A 400 2.58 -33.22 -2.85
CA HIS A 400 1.34 -33.61 -2.15
C HIS A 400 0.84 -32.64 -1.08
N ASP A 401 1.26 -31.37 -1.07
CA ASP A 401 0.64 -30.34 -0.22
C ASP A 401 -0.40 -29.55 -1.03
N LEU A 402 -1.63 -30.07 -1.11
CA LEU A 402 -2.70 -29.44 -1.88
C LEU A 402 -3.31 -28.25 -1.15
N ILE A 403 -3.40 -27.11 -1.83
CA ILE A 403 -4.04 -25.90 -1.32
C ILE A 403 -5.53 -25.92 -1.70
N ALA A 404 -6.40 -25.52 -0.76
CA ALA A 404 -7.83 -25.39 -1.01
C ALA A 404 -8.12 -24.46 -2.21
N PRO A 405 -8.98 -24.85 -3.17
CA PRO A 405 -9.28 -24.03 -4.35
C PRO A 405 -9.77 -22.62 -4.04
N GLU A 406 -10.45 -22.42 -2.91
CA GLU A 406 -10.99 -21.15 -2.44
C GLU A 406 -9.87 -20.18 -2.01
N VAL A 407 -8.72 -20.72 -1.60
CA VAL A 407 -7.53 -19.97 -1.20
C VAL A 407 -6.63 -19.73 -2.42
N THR A 408 -6.72 -18.53 -2.95
CA THR A 408 -6.06 -18.10 -4.19
C THR A 408 -4.98 -17.04 -3.97
N THR A 409 -4.89 -16.48 -2.76
CA THR A 409 -3.86 -15.52 -2.36
C THR A 409 -2.45 -16.14 -2.40
N ASP A 410 -1.48 -15.36 -2.88
CA ASP A 410 -0.05 -15.68 -2.88
C ASP A 410 0.51 -15.87 -1.47
N THR A 411 -0.09 -15.18 -0.48
CA THR A 411 0.28 -15.22 0.93
C THR A 411 0.26 -16.64 1.52
N LYS A 412 -0.57 -17.55 0.97
CA LYS A 412 -0.63 -18.95 1.41
C LYS A 412 0.69 -19.71 1.22
N ILE A 413 1.53 -19.25 0.30
CA ILE A 413 2.84 -19.87 0.04
C ILE A 413 3.83 -19.63 1.18
N ILE A 414 3.75 -18.49 1.87
CA ILE A 414 4.68 -18.14 2.94
C ILE A 414 4.70 -19.20 4.06
N PRO A 415 3.58 -19.53 4.73
CA PRO A 415 3.59 -20.48 5.84
C PRO A 415 3.94 -21.91 5.39
N LEU A 416 3.61 -22.29 4.15
CA LEU A 416 3.97 -23.59 3.58
C LEU A 416 5.46 -23.70 3.25
N GLN A 417 6.08 -22.62 2.76
CA GLN A 417 7.52 -22.60 2.50
C GLN A 417 8.34 -22.62 3.80
N ILE A 418 7.83 -22.00 4.87
CA ILE A 418 8.44 -22.09 6.21
C ILE A 418 8.33 -23.53 6.73
N GLU A 419 7.16 -24.14 6.59
CA GLU A 419 6.93 -25.54 6.94
C GLU A 419 7.87 -26.50 6.21
N HIS A 420 8.15 -26.24 4.93
CA HIS A 420 9.12 -27.02 4.15
C HIS A 420 10.49 -27.09 4.84
N TYR A 421 11.01 -25.97 5.38
CA TYR A 421 12.29 -25.96 6.10
C TYR A 421 12.19 -26.55 7.51
N LEU A 422 11.06 -26.40 8.20
CA LEU A 422 10.82 -27.08 9.47
C LEU A 422 10.87 -28.60 9.31
N MET A 423 10.30 -29.14 8.23
CA MET A 423 10.36 -30.58 7.90
C MET A 423 11.78 -31.07 7.63
N GLN A 424 12.70 -30.18 7.20
CA GLN A 424 14.13 -30.47 7.05
C GLN A 424 14.91 -30.43 8.37
N GLY A 425 14.24 -30.12 9.50
CA GLY A 425 14.85 -30.10 10.83
C GLY A 425 15.39 -28.75 11.27
N CYS A 426 15.08 -27.67 10.56
CA CYS A 426 15.38 -26.30 11.02
C CYS A 426 14.53 -25.94 12.27
N ASP A 427 15.02 -25.03 13.11
CA ASP A 427 14.13 -24.29 14.02
C ASP A 427 13.32 -23.24 13.24
N LEU A 428 12.31 -22.67 13.90
CA LEU A 428 11.39 -21.70 13.33
C LEU A 428 12.11 -20.44 12.85
N GLU A 429 13.11 -19.96 13.60
CA GLU A 429 13.93 -18.82 13.19
C GLU A 429 14.69 -19.10 11.89
N ALA A 430 15.43 -20.21 11.82
CA ALA A 430 16.15 -20.57 10.61
C ALA A 430 15.21 -20.88 9.45
N ALA A 431 14.10 -21.57 9.70
CA ALA A 431 13.09 -21.89 8.69
C ALA A 431 12.46 -20.62 8.09
N PHE A 432 12.11 -19.65 8.93
CA PHE A 432 11.59 -18.36 8.48
C PHE A 432 12.62 -17.64 7.63
N ARG A 433 13.86 -17.49 8.11
CA ARG A 433 14.94 -16.82 7.36
C ARG A 433 15.23 -17.48 6.01
N LEU A 434 15.26 -18.81 5.95
CA LEU A 434 15.51 -19.54 4.71
C LEU A 434 14.35 -19.36 3.72
N ALA A 435 13.10 -19.44 4.19
CA ALA A 435 11.93 -19.17 3.34
C ALA A 435 11.94 -17.76 2.75
N LEU A 436 12.38 -16.75 3.50
CA LEU A 436 12.51 -15.37 3.02
C LEU A 436 13.46 -15.23 1.82
N ASN A 437 14.47 -16.10 1.69
CA ASN A 437 15.39 -16.10 0.55
C ASN A 437 14.76 -16.70 -0.72
N ASP A 438 13.69 -17.48 -0.59
CA ASP A 438 12.98 -18.08 -1.72
C ASP A 438 11.97 -17.12 -2.35
N PHE A 439 11.63 -16.02 -1.68
CA PHE A 439 10.62 -15.07 -2.14
C PHE A 439 11.21 -13.98 -3.04
N GLU A 440 10.59 -13.82 -4.21
CA GLU A 440 10.84 -12.70 -5.12
C GLU A 440 9.75 -11.63 -4.96
N GLY A 441 10.11 -10.37 -5.21
CA GLY A 441 9.21 -9.22 -5.06
C GLY A 441 9.51 -8.37 -3.81
N SER A 442 8.69 -7.34 -3.60
CA SER A 442 8.75 -6.48 -2.42
C SER A 442 7.67 -6.89 -1.43
N HIS A 443 8.08 -7.23 -0.21
CA HIS A 443 7.18 -7.77 0.80
C HIS A 443 7.52 -7.24 2.20
N ALA A 444 6.49 -7.05 3.01
CA ALA A 444 6.55 -6.94 4.46
C ALA A 444 5.70 -8.05 5.07
N ILE A 445 6.31 -8.93 5.87
CA ILE A 445 5.68 -10.13 6.43
C ILE A 445 5.64 -10.01 7.94
N ALA A 446 4.49 -10.33 8.54
CA ALA A 446 4.35 -10.57 9.96
C ALA A 446 3.87 -12.00 10.20
N MET A 447 4.55 -12.72 11.09
CA MET A 447 4.26 -14.12 11.41
C MET A 447 4.18 -14.32 12.93
N VAL A 448 3.18 -15.09 13.34
CA VAL A 448 3.08 -15.69 14.69
C VAL A 448 2.88 -17.19 14.58
N SER A 449 3.26 -17.93 15.61
CA SER A 449 3.15 -19.38 15.60
C SER A 449 3.01 -19.97 16.99
N ASN A 450 2.27 -21.07 17.10
CA ASN A 450 2.20 -21.86 18.33
C ASN A 450 3.42 -22.78 18.55
N LEU A 451 4.37 -22.85 17.60
CA LEU A 451 5.66 -23.52 17.79
C LEU A 451 6.53 -22.79 18.82
N GLU A 452 6.52 -21.45 18.78
CA GLU A 452 7.25 -20.57 19.71
C GLU A 452 6.32 -19.46 20.23
N PRO A 453 5.39 -19.79 21.16
CA PRO A 453 4.41 -18.84 21.66
C PRO A 453 5.07 -17.61 22.30
N GLY A 454 4.48 -16.43 22.10
CA GLY A 454 5.00 -15.16 22.63
C GLY A 454 6.03 -14.47 21.75
N LYS A 455 6.43 -15.10 20.63
CA LYS A 455 7.28 -14.49 19.61
C LYS A 455 6.50 -14.01 18.40
N VAL A 456 6.94 -12.87 17.86
CA VAL A 456 6.51 -12.33 16.57
C VAL A 456 7.71 -12.21 15.66
N PHE A 457 7.60 -12.70 14.43
CA PHE A 457 8.64 -12.60 13.42
C PHE A 457 8.19 -11.61 12.34
N LEU A 458 9.08 -10.68 12.01
CA LEU A 458 8.85 -9.59 11.06
C LEU A 458 9.92 -9.65 9.98
N ALA A 459 9.56 -9.37 8.73
CA ALA A 459 10.51 -9.30 7.64
C ALA A 459 10.14 -8.21 6.63
N LEU A 460 11.14 -7.57 6.03
CA LEU A 460 10.96 -6.52 5.01
C LEU A 460 12.04 -6.62 3.94
N ARG A 461 11.62 -6.60 2.66
CA ARG A 461 12.51 -6.50 1.50
C ARG A 461 11.96 -5.56 0.43
N GLY A 462 12.84 -4.75 -0.15
CA GLY A 462 12.52 -3.81 -1.22
C GLY A 462 11.96 -2.47 -0.73
N SER A 463 11.76 -1.56 -1.68
CA SER A 463 11.38 -0.17 -1.42
C SER A 463 9.86 0.07 -1.39
N GLY A 464 9.07 -0.94 -1.75
CA GLY A 464 7.63 -0.80 -1.99
C GLY A 464 6.78 -0.97 -0.74
N GLN A 465 7.35 -1.41 0.38
CA GLN A 465 6.64 -1.68 1.62
C GLN A 465 7.39 -1.05 2.79
N ALA A 466 6.69 -0.81 3.90
CA ALA A 466 7.29 -0.30 5.13
C ALA A 466 6.83 -1.14 6.32
N LEU A 467 7.67 -1.22 7.34
CA LEU A 467 7.37 -1.88 8.60
C LEU A 467 8.12 -1.18 9.73
N TYR A 468 7.38 -0.89 10.80
CA TYR A 468 7.86 -0.15 11.97
C TYR A 468 7.60 -0.97 13.22
N ILE A 469 8.54 -0.92 14.18
CA ILE A 469 8.42 -1.58 15.48
C ILE A 469 8.24 -0.49 16.54
N GLY A 470 7.09 -0.44 17.19
CA GLY A 470 6.80 0.48 18.29
C GLY A 470 7.29 -0.07 19.64
N LEU A 471 7.85 0.81 20.46
CA LEU A 471 8.39 0.48 21.78
C LEU A 471 7.51 1.10 22.88
N ALA A 472 6.90 0.26 23.72
CA ALA A 472 6.18 0.68 24.92
C ALA A 472 6.77 -0.01 26.16
N ASP A 473 6.50 0.54 27.35
CA ASP A 473 7.01 0.00 28.63
C ASP A 473 6.55 -1.44 28.89
N ASP A 474 5.36 -1.82 28.40
CA ASP A 474 4.66 -3.07 28.70
C ASP A 474 4.52 -4.02 27.50
N GLN A 475 4.88 -3.61 26.28
CA GLN A 475 4.70 -4.41 25.08
C GLN A 475 5.53 -3.91 23.88
N TYR A 476 5.79 -4.82 22.93
CA TYR A 476 6.20 -4.44 21.57
C TYR A 476 4.97 -4.30 20.67
N LEU A 477 5.07 -3.38 19.71
CA LEU A 477 4.06 -3.14 18.69
C LEU A 477 4.71 -3.21 17.31
N PHE A 478 3.93 -3.51 16.28
CA PHE A 478 4.41 -3.41 14.91
C PHE A 478 3.29 -2.98 13.98
N SER A 479 3.63 -2.24 12.93
CA SER A 479 2.68 -1.76 11.94
C SER A 479 3.40 -1.36 10.67
N SER A 480 2.72 -1.46 9.52
CA SER A 480 3.23 -0.99 8.24
C SER A 480 3.22 0.53 8.08
N GLU A 481 2.49 1.24 8.95
CA GLU A 481 2.46 2.70 9.04
C GLU A 481 2.45 3.15 10.51
N LEU A 482 3.02 4.33 10.78
CA LEU A 482 3.09 4.91 12.13
C LEU A 482 1.71 5.11 12.78
N TYR A 483 0.64 5.21 11.97
CA TYR A 483 -0.75 5.34 12.42
C TYR A 483 -1.19 4.18 13.33
N GLY A 484 -0.66 2.98 13.10
CA GLY A 484 -0.92 1.80 13.93
C GLY A 484 -0.10 1.76 15.22
N LEU A 485 0.77 2.74 15.49
CA LEU A 485 1.64 2.78 16.68
C LEU A 485 1.30 3.95 17.61
N VAL A 486 1.02 5.13 17.02
CA VAL A 486 0.98 6.42 17.72
C VAL A 486 -0.12 6.55 18.77
N GLU A 487 -1.17 5.73 18.71
CA GLU A 487 -2.15 5.64 19.80
C GLU A 487 -1.49 5.12 21.08
N ARG A 488 -0.49 4.23 21.02
CA ARG A 488 0.16 3.66 22.23
C ARG A 488 1.50 4.31 22.52
N THR A 489 2.35 4.47 21.51
CA THR A 489 3.71 4.98 21.67
C THR A 489 4.16 5.77 20.45
N PRO A 490 4.83 6.93 20.64
CA PRO A 490 5.46 7.64 19.54
C PRO A 490 6.86 7.08 19.22
N PHE A 491 7.41 6.17 20.03
CA PHE A 491 8.78 5.68 19.86
C PHE A 491 8.82 4.42 19.01
N PHE A 492 9.64 4.42 17.96
CA PHE A 492 9.68 3.32 17.00
C PHE A 492 11.06 3.11 16.38
N ILE A 493 11.24 1.94 15.76
CA ILE A 493 12.36 1.59 14.89
C ILE A 493 11.81 1.38 13.48
N LYS A 494 12.43 1.96 12.45
CA LYS A 494 12.08 1.75 11.04
C LYS A 494 12.93 0.61 10.48
N ILE A 495 12.30 -0.44 9.95
CA ILE A 495 13.00 -1.53 9.26
C ILE A 495 13.42 -1.02 7.86
N ASN A 496 14.63 -1.37 7.40
CA ASN A 496 15.15 -0.94 6.10
C ASN A 496 15.35 -2.13 5.16
N GLY A 497 14.35 -2.40 4.31
CA GLY A 497 14.37 -3.50 3.35
C GLY A 497 15.30 -3.30 2.14
N GLU A 498 15.89 -2.12 1.97
CA GLU A 498 16.80 -1.79 0.86
C GLU A 498 18.26 -1.73 1.29
N MET A 499 18.54 -1.65 2.59
CA MET A 499 19.90 -1.63 3.10
C MET A 499 20.58 -2.98 2.81
N PRO A 500 21.67 -3.02 2.04
CA PRO A 500 22.41 -4.25 1.84
C PRO A 500 23.20 -4.60 3.10
N ALA A 501 23.32 -5.90 3.40
CA ALA A 501 24.17 -6.41 4.47
C ALA A 501 25.65 -6.04 4.27
N ASP A 502 26.04 -5.87 3.01
CA ASP A 502 27.37 -5.45 2.55
C ASP A 502 27.22 -4.49 1.36
N PRO A 503 27.70 -3.22 1.46
CA PRO A 503 27.64 -2.26 0.37
C PRO A 503 28.31 -2.72 -0.94
N ALA A 504 29.26 -3.66 -0.88
CA ALA A 504 29.89 -4.24 -2.06
C ALA A 504 29.02 -5.30 -2.76
N ARG A 505 27.98 -5.78 -2.08
CA ARG A 505 27.04 -6.83 -2.52
C ARG A 505 25.60 -6.33 -2.42
N PRO A 506 25.16 -5.44 -3.34
CA PRO A 506 23.85 -4.80 -3.29
C PRO A 506 22.67 -5.79 -3.40
N GLU A 507 22.92 -7.05 -3.77
CA GLU A 507 21.93 -8.14 -3.76
C GLU A 507 21.58 -8.64 -2.35
N THR A 508 22.40 -8.35 -1.33
CA THR A 508 22.24 -8.82 0.06
C THR A 508 21.25 -7.97 0.87
N THR A 509 20.10 -7.64 0.28
CA THR A 509 19.06 -6.82 0.89
C THR A 509 17.98 -7.65 1.58
N GLY A 510 17.27 -7.02 2.52
CA GLY A 510 16.21 -7.64 3.31
C GLY A 510 16.62 -7.81 4.77
N GLN A 511 15.72 -7.44 5.68
CA GLN A 511 15.94 -7.49 7.11
C GLN A 511 14.80 -8.25 7.80
N MET A 512 15.16 -9.02 8.83
CA MET A 512 14.26 -9.81 9.67
C MET A 512 14.45 -9.42 11.13
N PHE A 513 13.34 -9.32 11.87
CA PHE A 513 13.29 -8.96 13.28
C PHE A 513 12.43 -9.96 14.05
N ILE A 514 12.83 -10.31 15.27
CA ILE A 514 12.10 -11.18 16.18
C ILE A 514 11.83 -10.41 17.47
N LEU A 515 10.56 -10.32 17.84
CA LEU A 515 10.09 -9.71 19.07
C LEU A 515 9.70 -10.83 20.03
N ASP A 516 10.24 -10.83 21.24
CA ASP A 516 10.00 -11.88 22.24
C ASP A 516 9.41 -11.29 23.52
N GLN A 517 8.22 -11.77 23.91
CA GLN A 517 7.52 -11.35 25.13
C GLN A 517 8.28 -11.73 26.41
N GLU A 518 9.09 -12.79 26.41
CA GLU A 518 9.88 -13.23 27.58
C GLU A 518 11.21 -12.46 27.70
N SER A 519 11.50 -11.54 26.78
CA SER A 519 12.71 -10.72 26.82
C SER A 519 12.65 -9.64 27.91
N THR A 520 13.79 -8.97 28.14
CA THR A 520 13.88 -7.85 29.10
C THR A 520 13.18 -6.58 28.63
N GLY A 521 12.58 -6.55 27.44
CA GLY A 521 12.02 -5.36 26.81
C GLY A 521 13.08 -4.42 26.20
N GLY A 522 12.63 -3.36 25.54
CA GLY A 522 13.49 -2.37 24.87
C GLY A 522 14.27 -2.94 23.68
N LEU A 523 15.42 -2.36 23.34
CA LEU A 523 16.23 -2.82 22.20
C LEU A 523 16.85 -4.20 22.44
N ASN A 524 17.24 -4.49 23.68
CA ASN A 524 17.92 -5.75 24.04
C ASN A 524 17.03 -6.98 23.89
N GLY A 525 15.71 -6.79 23.86
CA GLY A 525 14.75 -7.87 23.62
C GLY A 525 14.41 -8.12 22.15
N ILE A 526 15.05 -7.42 21.22
CA ILE A 526 14.84 -7.55 19.78
C ILE A 526 16.05 -8.24 19.16
N ALA A 527 15.83 -9.39 18.51
CA ALA A 527 16.82 -9.99 17.64
C ALA A 527 16.62 -9.52 16.20
N ALA A 528 17.69 -9.12 15.51
CA ALA A 528 17.62 -8.63 14.14
C ALA A 528 18.77 -9.18 13.29
N CYS A 529 18.48 -9.52 12.03
CA CYS A 529 19.48 -9.97 11.07
C CYS A 529 19.07 -9.65 9.62
N PHE A 530 20.04 -9.69 8.71
CA PHE A 530 19.78 -9.70 7.28
C PHE A 530 19.32 -11.08 6.81
N TYR A 531 18.71 -11.16 5.63
CA TYR A 531 18.24 -12.43 5.06
C TYR A 531 19.39 -13.44 4.84
N ASP A 532 20.62 -12.96 4.60
CA ASP A 532 21.83 -13.78 4.50
C ASP A 532 22.32 -14.35 5.84
N GLY A 533 21.70 -13.96 6.95
CA GLY A 533 22.01 -14.41 8.31
C GLY A 533 22.99 -13.51 9.07
N LYS A 534 23.51 -12.44 8.47
CA LYS A 534 24.37 -11.49 9.19
C LYS A 534 23.56 -10.75 10.26
N THR A 535 24.03 -10.76 11.50
CA THR A 535 23.38 -10.05 12.62
C THR A 535 23.36 -8.53 12.38
N LEU A 536 22.23 -7.90 12.70
CA LEU A 536 22.04 -6.46 12.72
C LEU A 536 22.00 -6.00 14.18
N LEU A 537 22.95 -5.14 14.57
CA LEU A 537 23.02 -4.60 15.92
C LEU A 537 22.20 -3.31 16.00
N LEU A 538 21.28 -3.25 16.96
CA LEU A 538 20.45 -2.08 17.23
C LEU A 538 21.07 -1.23 18.34
N ALA A 539 21.06 0.08 18.16
CA ALA A 539 21.58 1.06 19.10
C ALA A 539 20.47 2.07 19.50
N PRO A 540 20.60 2.78 20.64
CA PRO A 540 19.64 3.79 21.06
C PRO A 540 19.32 4.85 20.00
N GLU A 541 20.27 5.14 19.10
CA GLU A 541 20.14 6.09 18.00
C GLU A 541 19.18 5.62 16.90
N ASP A 542 18.89 4.32 16.82
CA ASP A 542 17.91 3.76 15.88
C ASP A 542 16.47 4.04 16.32
N ILE A 543 16.26 4.42 17.59
CA ILE A 543 14.94 4.79 18.12
C ILE A 543 14.57 6.19 17.63
N GLN A 544 13.53 6.24 16.81
CA GLN A 544 12.93 7.46 16.32
C GLN A 544 11.69 7.81 17.13
N LYS A 545 11.31 9.09 17.09
CA LYS A 545 10.05 9.60 17.65
C LYS A 545 9.16 10.08 16.51
N ALA A 546 7.92 9.61 16.48
CA ALA A 546 6.92 10.03 15.51
C ALA A 546 6.54 11.49 15.74
N GLU A 547 6.53 12.28 14.67
CA GLU A 547 6.07 13.68 14.65
C GLU A 547 4.57 13.81 14.33
N ILE A 548 3.81 12.73 14.43
CA ILE A 548 2.37 12.67 14.18
C ILE A 548 1.64 12.04 15.38
N THR A 549 0.36 12.38 15.53
CA THR A 549 -0.52 11.87 16.60
C THR A 549 -1.83 11.35 16.03
N THR A 550 -2.65 10.67 16.84
CA THR A 550 -3.98 10.19 16.43
C THR A 550 -4.91 11.35 16.01
N ARG A 551 -4.73 12.55 16.57
CA ARG A 551 -5.45 13.77 16.19
C ARG A 551 -5.28 14.11 14.71
N ASP A 552 -4.07 13.94 14.21
CA ASP A 552 -3.67 14.40 12.88
C ASP A 552 -4.26 13.52 11.76
N ILE A 553 -4.78 12.33 12.11
CA ILE A 553 -5.33 11.32 11.20
C ILE A 553 -6.79 10.96 11.52
N ASP A 554 -7.44 11.72 12.40
CA ASP A 554 -8.83 11.49 12.77
C ASP A 554 -9.79 11.94 11.66
N ARG A 555 -10.89 11.19 11.46
CA ARG A 555 -11.93 11.51 10.47
C ARG A 555 -13.00 12.46 11.02
N GLY A 556 -13.11 12.62 12.34
CA GLY A 556 -14.22 13.30 12.99
C GLY A 556 -15.58 12.74 12.52
N ASP A 557 -16.58 13.63 12.46
CA ASP A 557 -17.96 13.29 12.09
C ASP A 557 -18.20 13.17 10.58
N PHE A 558 -17.14 13.30 9.76
CA PHE A 558 -17.29 13.22 8.31
C PHE A 558 -17.47 11.76 7.86
N ARG A 559 -18.40 11.55 6.93
CA ARG A 559 -18.55 10.24 6.26
C ARG A 559 -17.29 9.87 5.46
N HIS A 560 -16.67 10.88 4.83
CA HIS A 560 -15.51 10.70 3.97
C HIS A 560 -14.36 11.65 4.34
N TYR A 561 -13.12 11.15 4.36
CA TYR A 561 -11.91 11.96 4.51
C TYR A 561 -11.81 13.02 3.40
N PHE A 562 -12.18 12.69 2.16
CA PHE A 562 -12.15 13.62 1.04
C PHE A 562 -12.96 14.90 1.32
N LEU A 563 -14.19 14.75 1.85
CA LEU A 563 -15.03 15.89 2.20
C LEU A 563 -14.49 16.67 3.41
N LYS A 564 -13.96 15.96 4.42
CA LYS A 564 -13.28 16.57 5.56
C LYS A 564 -12.14 17.46 5.09
N GLU A 565 -11.27 16.93 4.24
CA GLU A 565 -10.04 17.60 3.82
C GLU A 565 -10.33 18.79 2.89
N ILE A 566 -11.35 18.72 2.04
CA ILE A 566 -11.88 19.91 1.34
C ILE A 566 -12.36 20.96 2.34
N SER A 567 -13.11 20.56 3.36
CA SER A 567 -13.66 21.47 4.37
C SER A 567 -12.56 22.11 5.24
N GLU A 568 -11.47 21.40 5.49
CA GLU A 568 -10.30 21.86 6.26
C GLU A 568 -9.29 22.67 5.42
N SER A 569 -9.46 22.74 4.09
CA SER A 569 -8.50 23.36 3.18
C SER A 569 -8.22 24.83 3.50
N ALA A 570 -9.23 25.59 3.93
CA ALA A 570 -9.04 26.98 4.34
C ALA A 570 -8.09 27.12 5.53
N GLN A 571 -8.19 26.22 6.50
CA GLN A 571 -7.32 26.20 7.67
C GLN A 571 -5.90 25.73 7.31
N SER A 572 -5.77 24.72 6.44
CA SER A 572 -4.46 24.24 5.95
C SER A 572 -3.69 25.35 5.22
N VAL A 573 -4.38 26.12 4.36
CA VAL A 573 -3.78 27.28 3.68
C VAL A 573 -3.39 28.36 4.69
N ARG A 574 -4.26 28.69 5.65
CA ARG A 574 -3.95 29.67 6.70
C ARG A 574 -2.68 29.29 7.47
N LYS A 575 -2.54 28.02 7.87
CA LYS A 575 -1.33 27.51 8.55
C LYS A 575 -0.09 27.59 7.66
N THR A 576 -0.23 27.38 6.34
CA THR A 576 0.88 27.50 5.39
C THR A 576 1.41 28.94 5.27
N LEU A 577 0.54 29.94 5.40
CA LEU A 577 0.92 31.36 5.39
C LEU A 577 1.46 31.86 6.74
N LEU A 578 0.91 31.31 7.83
CA LEU A 578 1.17 31.76 9.18
C LEU A 578 2.67 31.67 9.52
N GLY A 579 3.25 32.78 9.97
CA GLY A 579 4.66 32.79 10.36
C GLY A 579 5.66 32.84 9.20
N LYS A 580 5.24 33.04 7.94
CA LYS A 580 6.17 33.00 6.78
C LYS A 580 6.61 34.36 6.27
N TYR A 581 5.94 35.44 6.67
CA TYR A 581 6.36 36.80 6.36
C TYR A 581 5.80 37.82 7.36
N ARG A 582 6.29 39.06 7.28
CA ARG A 582 5.73 40.23 7.96
C ARG A 582 5.77 41.44 7.02
N ILE A 583 4.71 42.23 7.02
CA ILE A 583 4.62 43.51 6.33
C ILE A 583 4.68 44.61 7.39
N ILE A 584 5.66 45.51 7.28
CA ILE A 584 5.78 46.69 8.13
C ILE A 584 5.50 47.91 7.28
N GLN A 585 4.60 48.78 7.76
CA GLN A 585 4.39 50.07 7.12
C GLN A 585 5.42 51.05 7.67
N GLU A 586 6.22 51.65 6.79
CA GLU A 586 7.21 52.66 7.14
C GLU A 586 6.56 54.05 7.31
N GLU A 587 7.23 54.95 8.02
CA GLU A 587 6.74 56.32 8.28
C GLU A 587 6.49 57.13 7.00
N ASN A 588 7.16 56.79 5.90
CA ASN A 588 7.00 57.38 4.57
C ASN A 588 5.77 56.87 3.80
N GLY A 589 5.03 55.90 4.35
CA GLY A 589 3.84 55.29 3.74
C GLY A 589 4.12 54.06 2.85
N GLY A 590 5.39 53.73 2.59
CA GLY A 590 5.79 52.51 1.86
C GLY A 590 5.71 51.25 2.73
N ASN A 591 5.60 50.09 2.09
CA ASN A 591 5.67 48.79 2.77
C ASN A 591 7.10 48.25 2.75
N ARG A 592 7.49 47.59 3.84
CA ARG A 592 8.68 46.76 3.91
C ARG A 592 8.30 45.32 4.24
N VAL A 593 8.78 44.38 3.45
CA VAL A 593 8.44 42.96 3.55
C VAL A 593 9.63 42.18 4.08
N PHE A 594 9.38 41.34 5.08
CA PHE A 594 10.37 40.41 5.60
C PHE A 594 9.84 38.99 5.49
N PHE A 595 10.50 38.14 4.71
CA PHE A 595 10.21 36.70 4.70
C PHE A 595 10.91 36.00 5.87
N ASN A 596 10.23 35.01 6.44
CA ASN A 596 10.74 34.10 7.46
C ASN A 596 10.82 32.68 6.88
N LEU A 597 11.61 32.54 5.83
CA LEU A 597 11.95 31.26 5.20
C LEU A 597 13.41 30.96 5.58
N GLY A 598 13.59 30.29 6.72
CA GLY A 598 14.90 30.05 7.33
C GLY A 598 15.79 29.05 6.56
N GLN A 599 16.93 28.68 7.15
CA GLN A 599 17.89 27.71 6.58
C GLN A 599 17.26 26.34 6.29
N ASP A 600 16.23 25.99 7.05
CA ASP A 600 15.43 24.77 6.90
C ASP A 600 14.64 24.75 5.59
N VAL A 601 14.20 25.92 5.10
CA VAL A 601 13.48 26.06 3.83
C VAL A 601 14.43 26.41 2.69
N LEU A 602 15.20 27.50 2.84
CA LEU A 602 16.15 27.99 1.85
C LEU A 602 17.54 28.15 2.49
N PRO A 603 18.42 27.14 2.36
CA PRO A 603 19.80 27.23 2.83
C PRO A 603 20.56 28.44 2.25
N ASP A 604 21.44 29.06 3.04
CA ASP A 604 22.25 30.22 2.65
C ASP A 604 23.04 29.98 1.37
N LYS A 605 23.54 28.75 1.20
CA LYS A 605 24.23 28.35 -0.03
C LYS A 605 23.32 28.58 -1.24
N ILE A 606 22.12 28.02 -1.25
CA ILE A 606 21.20 28.13 -2.38
C ILE A 606 20.74 29.58 -2.56
N ARG A 607 20.41 30.28 -1.46
CA ARG A 607 20.07 31.70 -1.50
C ARG A 607 21.16 32.53 -2.18
N ASN A 608 22.42 32.33 -1.80
CA ASN A 608 23.55 33.03 -2.38
C ASN A 608 23.74 32.68 -3.86
N GLU A 609 23.58 31.42 -4.26
CA GLU A 609 23.67 31.00 -5.65
C GLU A 609 22.59 31.63 -6.54
N ILE A 610 21.38 31.83 -6.01
CA ILE A 610 20.28 32.56 -6.69
C ILE A 610 20.64 34.05 -6.81
N THR A 611 20.98 34.72 -5.71
CA THR A 611 21.31 36.17 -5.71
C THR A 611 22.51 36.49 -6.61
N HIS A 612 23.52 35.62 -6.65
CA HIS A 612 24.71 35.80 -7.51
C HIS A 612 24.54 35.22 -8.93
N ARG A 613 23.32 34.84 -9.33
CA ARG A 613 22.97 34.40 -10.69
C ARG A 613 23.74 33.16 -11.17
N ARG A 614 24.14 32.29 -10.25
CA ARG A 614 24.77 31.00 -10.56
C ARG A 614 23.72 29.93 -10.83
N ILE A 615 22.62 29.94 -10.07
CA ILE A 615 21.40 29.21 -10.46
C ILE A 615 20.68 30.03 -11.52
N ARG A 616 20.39 29.38 -12.65
CA ARG A 616 19.74 29.99 -13.84
C ARG A 616 18.42 29.32 -14.18
N ARG A 617 18.20 28.11 -13.67
CA ARG A 617 17.01 27.30 -13.98
C ARG A 617 16.36 26.80 -12.71
N VAL A 618 15.03 26.89 -12.67
CA VAL A 618 14.19 26.27 -11.64
C VAL A 618 13.27 25.28 -12.32
N ILE A 619 13.38 24.00 -11.96
CA ILE A 619 12.52 22.94 -12.50
C ILE A 619 11.62 22.43 -11.38
N VAL A 620 10.33 22.73 -11.48
CA VAL A 620 9.33 22.22 -10.55
C VAL A 620 8.88 20.85 -11.04
N ILE A 621 8.91 19.84 -10.17
CA ILE A 621 8.54 18.46 -10.54
C ILE A 621 7.50 17.87 -9.61
N GLY A 622 6.68 16.98 -10.15
CA GLY A 622 5.72 16.20 -9.37
C GLY A 622 5.04 15.13 -10.22
N HIS A 623 4.06 14.44 -9.63
CA HIS A 623 3.20 13.47 -10.32
C HIS A 623 1.73 13.71 -9.97
N GLY A 624 0.84 13.48 -10.95
CA GLY A 624 -0.60 13.66 -10.78
C GLY A 624 -0.95 15.09 -10.33
N THR A 625 -1.78 15.21 -9.29
CA THR A 625 -2.17 16.49 -8.67
C THR A 625 -0.97 17.37 -8.31
N ALA A 626 0.13 16.79 -7.81
CA ALA A 626 1.33 17.55 -7.47
C ALA A 626 2.05 18.14 -8.70
N ALA A 627 1.96 17.47 -9.86
CA ALA A 627 2.48 18.02 -11.11
C ALA A 627 1.65 19.21 -11.60
N VAL A 628 0.32 19.16 -11.42
CA VAL A 628 -0.57 20.27 -11.75
C VAL A 628 -0.35 21.46 -10.82
N ALA A 629 -0.15 21.21 -9.51
CA ALA A 629 0.31 22.25 -8.59
C ALA A 629 1.66 22.82 -9.05
N GLY A 630 2.59 21.97 -9.49
CA GLY A 630 3.87 22.36 -10.05
C GLY A 630 3.75 23.29 -11.27
N GLN A 631 2.79 23.05 -12.16
CA GLN A 631 2.49 23.95 -13.29
C GLN A 631 2.05 25.34 -12.80
N ALA A 632 1.11 25.40 -11.86
CA ALA A 632 0.66 26.66 -11.28
C ALA A 632 1.80 27.42 -10.55
N ILE A 633 2.74 26.71 -9.93
CA ILE A 633 3.93 27.29 -9.30
C ILE A 633 4.92 27.79 -10.37
N GLY A 634 5.13 27.03 -11.44
CA GLY A 634 5.96 27.43 -12.58
C GLY A 634 5.46 28.72 -13.23
N ASP A 635 4.14 28.85 -13.42
CA ASP A 635 3.50 30.07 -13.92
C ASP A 635 3.73 31.27 -12.97
N ALA A 636 3.63 31.05 -11.65
CA ALA A 636 3.89 32.09 -10.66
C ALA A 636 5.36 32.54 -10.65
N LEU A 637 6.30 31.59 -10.72
CA LEU A 637 7.73 31.87 -10.85
C LEU A 637 8.00 32.68 -12.12
N ASN A 638 7.47 32.26 -13.27
CA ASN A 638 7.65 32.98 -14.54
C ASN A 638 7.03 34.39 -14.51
N ARG A 639 5.90 34.57 -13.81
CA ARG A 639 5.26 35.89 -13.63
C ARG A 639 6.11 36.81 -12.76
N PHE A 640 6.53 36.36 -11.58
CA PHE A 640 7.19 37.21 -10.58
C PHE A 640 8.68 37.41 -10.83
N LEU A 641 9.34 36.48 -11.55
CA LEU A 641 10.75 36.57 -11.91
C LEU A 641 10.96 37.12 -13.32
N LYS A 642 9.91 37.67 -13.95
CA LYS A 642 9.99 38.27 -15.27
C LYS A 642 11.04 39.38 -15.30
N GLY A 643 12.00 39.29 -16.22
CA GLY A 643 13.11 40.24 -16.34
C GLY A 643 14.37 39.84 -15.58
N THR A 644 14.35 38.73 -14.84
CA THR A 644 15.54 38.11 -14.27
C THR A 644 16.16 37.08 -15.24
N ASN A 645 17.32 36.52 -14.88
CA ASN A 645 17.96 35.43 -15.62
C ASN A 645 17.48 34.02 -15.17
N LEU A 646 16.49 33.95 -14.28
CA LEU A 646 15.96 32.68 -13.78
C LEU A 646 14.79 32.25 -14.66
N LEU A 647 14.95 31.10 -15.33
CA LEU A 647 13.89 30.46 -16.08
C LEU A 647 13.21 29.40 -15.22
N ALA A 648 11.89 29.43 -15.13
CA ALA A 648 11.12 28.42 -14.42
C ALA A 648 10.32 27.54 -15.40
N GLU A 649 10.40 26.24 -15.21
CA GLU A 649 9.61 25.25 -15.95
C GLU A 649 9.01 24.21 -14.99
N ALA A 650 7.95 23.56 -15.44
CA ALA A 650 7.27 22.51 -14.69
C ALA A 650 7.21 21.23 -15.52
N ASN A 651 7.69 20.12 -14.95
CA ASN A 651 7.78 18.83 -15.63
C ASN A 651 7.18 17.72 -14.77
N LEU A 652 6.66 16.68 -15.43
CA LEU A 652 6.43 15.40 -14.75
C LEU A 652 7.78 14.82 -14.31
N ALA A 653 7.89 14.31 -13.09
CA ALA A 653 9.19 13.83 -12.59
C ALA A 653 9.71 12.62 -13.39
N SER A 654 8.81 11.78 -13.93
CA SER A 654 9.16 10.65 -14.79
C SER A 654 9.69 11.12 -16.14
N GLU A 655 9.14 12.20 -16.71
CA GLU A 655 9.61 12.77 -17.97
C GLU A 655 10.98 13.43 -17.80
N LEU A 656 11.18 14.16 -16.68
CA LEU A 656 12.48 14.72 -16.36
C LEU A 656 13.52 13.59 -16.27
N SER A 657 13.30 12.61 -15.40
CA SER A 657 14.26 11.52 -15.17
C SER A 657 14.50 10.61 -16.38
N GLY A 658 13.46 10.39 -17.20
CA GLY A 658 13.54 9.53 -18.38
C GLY A 658 14.16 10.19 -19.60
N PHE A 659 13.98 11.50 -19.79
CA PHE A 659 14.29 12.14 -21.08
C PHE A 659 15.01 13.50 -20.98
N SER A 660 14.79 14.28 -19.92
CA SER A 660 15.19 15.69 -19.89
C SER A 660 16.34 16.04 -18.93
N LEU A 661 16.87 15.08 -18.14
CA LEU A 661 18.03 15.35 -17.28
C LEU A 661 19.32 15.52 -18.11
N SER A 662 19.94 16.71 -18.03
CA SER A 662 21.30 16.96 -18.54
C SER A 662 22.37 16.28 -17.68
N GLN A 663 23.59 16.15 -18.19
CA GLN A 663 24.73 15.56 -17.46
C GLN A 663 25.22 16.44 -16.30
N ASP A 664 25.17 17.77 -16.49
CA ASP A 664 25.49 18.77 -15.47
C ASP A 664 24.22 19.56 -15.14
N LEU A 665 23.90 19.64 -13.85
CA LEU A 665 22.77 20.38 -13.29
C LEU A 665 23.21 21.34 -12.17
N SER A 666 24.49 21.69 -12.11
CA SER A 666 25.04 22.60 -11.08
C SER A 666 24.42 24.01 -11.09
N ASP A 667 23.86 24.46 -12.22
CA ASP A 667 23.15 25.73 -12.38
C ASP A 667 21.62 25.63 -12.18
N THR A 668 21.14 24.47 -11.72
CA THR A 668 19.72 24.13 -11.68
C THR A 668 19.24 23.87 -10.25
N LEU A 669 18.12 24.50 -9.90
CA LEU A 669 17.34 24.22 -8.69
C LEU A 669 16.14 23.33 -9.03
N ILE A 670 16.02 22.18 -8.39
CA ILE A 670 14.86 21.30 -8.49
C ILE A 670 13.92 21.55 -7.31
N ILE A 671 12.64 21.77 -7.59
CA ILE A 671 11.58 21.90 -6.57
C ILE A 671 10.62 20.72 -6.70
N PRO A 672 10.86 19.59 -6.00
CA PRO A 672 9.89 18.50 -5.98
C PRO A 672 8.67 18.84 -5.12
N ILE A 673 7.50 18.68 -5.70
CA ILE A 673 6.18 18.78 -5.04
C ILE A 673 5.68 17.37 -4.75
N THR A 674 5.38 17.08 -3.48
CA THR A 674 4.85 15.77 -3.10
C THR A 674 4.03 15.85 -1.81
N GLN A 675 2.86 15.20 -1.78
CA GLN A 675 2.05 15.14 -0.56
C GLN A 675 2.65 14.15 0.46
N SER A 676 2.95 12.92 0.02
CA SER A 676 3.40 11.84 0.90
C SER A 676 4.90 11.87 1.19
N GLY A 677 5.70 12.47 0.30
CA GLY A 677 7.16 12.41 0.32
C GLY A 677 7.77 11.03 0.01
N THR A 678 6.95 10.05 -0.34
CA THR A 678 7.37 8.67 -0.65
C THR A 678 7.19 8.29 -2.11
N THR A 679 6.72 9.21 -2.97
CA THR A 679 6.48 8.95 -4.40
C THR A 679 7.78 8.49 -5.07
N THR A 680 7.83 7.23 -5.54
CA THR A 680 9.05 6.58 -6.03
C THR A 680 9.68 7.33 -7.20
N ASP A 681 8.87 7.69 -8.21
CA ASP A 681 9.39 8.39 -9.39
C ASP A 681 9.94 9.78 -9.06
N THR A 682 9.28 10.54 -8.18
CA THR A 682 9.77 11.84 -7.71
C THR A 682 11.08 11.69 -6.94
N ASN A 683 11.13 10.74 -6.00
CA ASN A 683 12.33 10.47 -5.21
C ASN A 683 13.51 10.02 -6.09
N ARG A 684 13.24 9.22 -7.13
CA ARG A 684 14.23 8.79 -8.11
C ARG A 684 14.74 9.96 -8.95
N ALA A 685 13.84 10.79 -9.48
CA ALA A 685 14.23 11.97 -10.26
C ALA A 685 15.10 12.92 -9.44
N VAL A 686 14.79 13.11 -8.16
CA VAL A 686 15.58 13.94 -7.24
C VAL A 686 16.96 13.35 -6.99
N ALA A 687 17.06 12.04 -6.70
CA ALA A 687 18.34 11.37 -6.52
C ALA A 687 19.23 11.54 -7.77
N MET A 688 18.68 11.27 -8.96
CA MET A 688 19.40 11.40 -10.23
C MET A 688 19.82 12.86 -10.52
N ALA A 689 18.99 13.84 -10.19
CA ALA A 689 19.34 15.24 -10.40
C ALA A 689 20.44 15.71 -9.45
N ARG A 690 20.38 15.26 -8.18
CA ARG A 690 21.37 15.57 -7.15
C ARG A 690 22.74 14.96 -7.48
N ASP A 691 22.77 13.72 -7.96
CA ASP A 691 24.01 13.06 -8.42
C ASP A 691 24.71 13.84 -9.55
N ARG A 692 23.96 14.68 -10.27
CA ARG A 692 24.45 15.56 -11.35
C ARG A 692 24.68 17.01 -10.92
N GLY A 693 24.65 17.29 -9.62
CA GLY A 693 25.00 18.59 -9.04
C GLY A 693 23.84 19.54 -8.79
N ALA A 694 22.58 19.14 -9.03
CA ALA A 694 21.42 19.99 -8.78
C ALA A 694 21.25 20.34 -7.30
N SER A 695 20.83 21.57 -7.01
CA SER A 695 20.33 21.95 -5.68
C SER A 695 18.86 21.57 -5.56
N VAL A 696 18.37 21.20 -4.37
CA VAL A 696 17.00 20.68 -4.20
C VAL A 696 16.28 21.28 -2.98
N ILE A 697 15.08 21.83 -3.20
CA ILE A 697 14.17 22.29 -2.13
C ILE A 697 12.80 21.65 -2.32
N ALA A 698 12.39 20.78 -1.40
CA ALA A 698 11.09 20.12 -1.48
C ALA A 698 9.94 20.98 -0.94
N ILE A 699 8.76 20.91 -1.56
CA ILE A 699 7.50 21.28 -0.94
C ILE A 699 6.76 19.99 -0.59
N VAL A 700 6.55 19.75 0.71
CA VAL A 700 5.99 18.47 1.21
C VAL A 700 5.04 18.65 2.38
N ASN A 701 4.02 17.80 2.46
CA ASN A 701 3.02 17.88 3.54
C ASN A 701 3.33 16.96 4.73
N ARG A 702 4.09 15.87 4.50
CA ARG A 702 4.39 14.86 5.53
C ARG A 702 5.82 14.99 6.06
N ARG A 703 5.94 15.26 7.36
CA ARG A 703 7.20 15.15 8.13
C ARG A 703 7.77 13.72 8.10
N GLN A 704 9.09 13.61 8.25
CA GLN A 704 9.83 12.34 8.31
C GLN A 704 9.56 11.41 7.10
N SER A 705 9.21 11.99 5.94
CA SER A 705 9.04 11.26 4.68
C SER A 705 10.36 11.14 3.93
N ASP A 706 10.50 10.14 3.06
CA ASP A 706 11.80 9.82 2.44
C ASP A 706 12.41 11.00 1.68
N ILE A 707 11.58 11.82 1.00
CA ILE A 707 12.05 13.01 0.27
C ILE A 707 12.78 14.01 1.18
N THR A 708 12.38 14.14 2.45
CA THR A 708 12.94 15.11 3.41
C THR A 708 14.39 14.81 3.76
N THR A 709 14.83 13.57 3.56
CA THR A 709 16.24 13.15 3.76
C THR A 709 17.09 13.32 2.49
N LYS A 710 16.47 13.60 1.35
CA LYS A 710 17.11 13.66 0.03
C LYS A 710 17.26 15.08 -0.52
N THR A 711 16.73 16.09 0.17
CA THR A 711 16.78 17.50 -0.26
C THR A 711 17.70 18.35 0.61
N ASP A 712 18.07 19.54 0.11
CA ASP A 712 18.89 20.51 0.84
C ASP A 712 18.03 21.43 1.72
N GLY A 713 16.80 21.72 1.29
CA GLY A 713 15.78 22.46 2.05
C GLY A 713 14.40 21.82 1.92
N VAL A 714 13.52 22.12 2.89
CA VAL A 714 12.16 21.58 2.96
C VAL A 714 11.18 22.68 3.37
N PHE A 715 10.24 23.00 2.50
CA PHE A 715 9.06 23.79 2.82
C PHE A 715 7.90 22.85 3.16
N TYR A 716 7.60 22.74 4.46
CA TYR A 716 6.39 22.05 4.89
C TYR A 716 5.14 22.87 4.59
N THR A 717 4.15 22.28 3.90
CA THR A 717 2.81 22.85 3.85
C THR A 717 2.12 22.69 5.20
N SER A 718 1.26 23.65 5.56
CA SER A 718 0.66 23.72 6.90
C SER A 718 1.76 23.70 7.97
N ASP A 719 1.74 22.74 8.89
CA ASP A 719 2.80 22.49 9.87
C ASP A 719 3.59 21.19 9.60
N GLY A 720 3.35 20.52 8.47
CA GLY A 720 3.90 19.21 8.13
C GLY A 720 3.23 18.02 8.88
N ARG A 721 2.19 18.31 9.68
CA ARG A 721 1.39 17.34 10.45
C ARG A 721 -0.06 17.29 9.98
N ASP A 722 -0.45 18.10 9.02
CA ASP A 722 -1.80 18.13 8.44
C ASP A 722 -2.01 16.99 7.45
N ILE A 723 -1.94 15.75 7.93
CA ILE A 723 -1.91 14.54 7.11
C ILE A 723 -3.16 14.45 6.24
N GLU A 724 -2.95 14.13 4.97
CA GLU A 724 -4.03 13.84 4.03
C GLU A 724 -4.18 12.32 3.95
N MET A 725 -5.33 11.83 4.41
CA MET A 725 -5.72 10.44 4.49
C MET A 725 -6.55 10.01 3.28
N SER A 726 -7.28 10.94 2.64
CA SER A 726 -7.93 10.64 1.37
C SER A 726 -6.89 10.38 0.29
N VAL A 727 -7.19 9.42 -0.57
CA VAL A 727 -6.31 9.02 -1.68
C VAL A 727 -6.28 10.10 -2.75
N ALA A 728 -7.44 10.71 -3.01
CA ALA A 728 -7.56 11.81 -3.93
C ALA A 728 -7.18 13.11 -3.18
N SER A 729 -6.03 13.68 -3.54
CA SER A 729 -5.52 14.90 -2.88
C SER A 729 -6.42 16.12 -3.11
N THR A 730 -6.56 16.94 -2.07
CA THR A 730 -7.40 18.14 -1.93
C THR A 730 -6.63 19.27 -1.23
N LYS A 731 -6.55 19.29 0.11
CA LYS A 731 -5.93 20.34 0.91
C LYS A 731 -4.45 20.54 0.61
N ALA A 732 -3.74 19.45 0.28
CA ALA A 732 -2.34 19.53 -0.09
C ALA A 732 -2.13 20.31 -1.39
N PHE A 733 -2.99 20.14 -2.41
CA PHE A 733 -2.90 20.88 -3.67
C PHE A 733 -2.93 22.39 -3.45
N TYR A 734 -3.92 22.89 -2.70
CA TYR A 734 -4.05 24.32 -2.43
C TYR A 734 -2.86 24.85 -1.63
N SER A 735 -2.47 24.12 -0.59
CA SER A 735 -1.34 24.52 0.27
C SER A 735 -0.01 24.51 -0.49
N GLN A 736 0.18 23.57 -1.42
CA GLN A 736 1.37 23.49 -2.29
C GLN A 736 1.46 24.69 -3.23
N ILE A 737 0.34 25.09 -3.86
CA ILE A 737 0.30 26.29 -4.71
C ILE A 737 0.70 27.53 -3.89
N ILE A 738 0.18 27.66 -2.67
CA ILE A 738 0.47 28.81 -1.79
C ILE A 738 1.92 28.82 -1.33
N ALA A 739 2.47 27.67 -0.92
CA ALA A 739 3.88 27.53 -0.56
C ALA A 739 4.80 27.90 -1.75
N GLY A 740 4.46 27.45 -2.96
CA GLY A 740 5.22 27.80 -4.16
C GLY A 740 5.12 29.27 -4.54
N HIS A 741 3.96 29.93 -4.35
CA HIS A 741 3.83 31.38 -4.54
C HIS A 741 4.66 32.17 -3.53
N LEU A 742 4.70 31.73 -2.26
CA LEU A 742 5.57 32.36 -1.26
C LEU A 742 7.05 32.24 -1.62
N LEU A 743 7.51 31.07 -2.11
CA LEU A 743 8.87 30.91 -2.62
C LEU A 743 9.14 31.81 -3.83
N ALA A 744 8.18 31.90 -4.76
CA ALA A 744 8.33 32.74 -5.94
C ALA A 744 8.45 34.24 -5.59
N LEU A 745 7.65 34.72 -4.64
CA LEU A 745 7.74 36.10 -4.14
C LEU A 745 9.04 36.34 -3.36
N PHE A 746 9.50 35.37 -2.59
CA PHE A 746 10.79 35.48 -1.91
C PHE A 746 11.95 35.51 -2.91
N PHE A 747 11.91 34.68 -3.96
CA PHE A 747 12.88 34.72 -5.05
C PHE A 747 12.85 36.07 -5.77
N ALA A 748 11.66 36.64 -6.00
CA ALA A 748 11.53 37.97 -6.58
C ALA A 748 12.15 39.06 -5.68
N GLN A 749 12.00 38.94 -4.36
CA GLN A 749 12.65 39.85 -3.41
C GLN A 749 14.18 39.76 -3.47
N ILE A 750 14.76 38.55 -3.38
CA ILE A 750 16.23 38.38 -3.31
C ILE A 750 16.94 38.59 -4.67
N THR A 751 16.17 38.74 -5.74
CA THR A 751 16.67 39.05 -7.10
C THR A 751 16.34 40.47 -7.54
N ASP A 752 15.71 41.27 -6.66
CA ASP A 752 15.22 42.62 -6.93
C ASP A 752 14.28 42.71 -8.14
N ALA A 753 13.53 41.63 -8.42
CA ALA A 753 12.57 41.55 -9.53
C ALA A 753 11.27 42.31 -9.25
N LEU A 754 10.87 42.37 -7.97
CA LEU A 754 9.70 43.10 -7.48
C LEU A 754 10.10 43.95 -6.27
N THR A 755 9.44 45.09 -6.12
CA THR A 755 9.56 45.95 -4.94
C THR A 755 8.76 45.39 -3.75
N ASP A 756 9.11 45.79 -2.53
CA ASP A 756 8.39 45.38 -1.33
C ASP A 756 6.91 45.80 -1.35
N ASP A 757 6.55 46.91 -2.02
CA ASP A 757 5.15 47.33 -2.19
C ASP A 757 4.37 46.39 -3.12
N GLU A 758 4.97 45.97 -4.23
CA GLU A 758 4.39 44.99 -5.14
C GLU A 758 4.23 43.63 -4.44
N ILE A 759 5.26 43.19 -3.72
CA ILE A 759 5.24 41.95 -2.94
C ILE A 759 4.16 42.02 -1.85
N ALA A 760 4.06 43.12 -1.11
CA ALA A 760 3.01 43.32 -0.10
C ALA A 760 1.60 43.26 -0.72
N GLY A 761 1.44 43.78 -1.95
CA GLY A 761 0.20 43.65 -2.72
C GLY A 761 -0.17 42.19 -3.00
N GLU A 762 0.76 41.39 -3.51
CA GLU A 762 0.55 39.98 -3.82
C GLU A 762 0.35 39.13 -2.54
N LEU A 763 1.06 39.42 -1.45
CA LEU A 763 0.86 38.75 -0.15
C LEU A 763 -0.55 38.96 0.40
N ARG A 764 -1.08 40.19 0.34
CA ARG A 764 -2.47 40.51 0.72
C ARG A 764 -3.51 39.81 -0.17
N VAL A 765 -3.15 39.42 -1.38
CA VAL A 765 -3.98 38.57 -2.23
C VAL A 765 -3.99 37.14 -1.67
N LEU A 766 -2.82 36.57 -1.36
CA LEU A 766 -2.72 35.22 -0.76
C LEU A 766 -3.46 35.11 0.59
N GLU A 767 -3.46 36.16 1.42
CA GLU A 767 -4.20 36.19 2.70
C GLU A 767 -5.72 35.98 2.54
N LYS A 768 -6.28 36.28 1.36
CA LYS A 768 -7.72 36.13 1.09
C LYS A 768 -8.11 34.71 0.69
N VAL A 769 -7.15 33.84 0.40
CA VAL A 769 -7.43 32.47 -0.09
C VAL A 769 -8.31 31.67 0.87
N PRO A 770 -8.08 31.65 2.20
CA PRO A 770 -8.98 30.97 3.14
C PRO A 770 -10.43 31.48 3.07
N GLN A 771 -10.62 32.79 2.93
CA GLN A 771 -11.95 33.38 2.78
C GLN A 771 -12.61 32.92 1.47
N PHE A 772 -11.86 32.88 0.37
CA PHE A 772 -12.37 32.43 -0.93
C PHE A 772 -12.80 30.97 -0.89
N ILE A 773 -12.00 30.09 -0.27
CA ILE A 773 -12.36 28.67 -0.08
C ILE A 773 -13.68 28.58 0.69
N ASN A 774 -13.80 29.26 1.84
CA ASN A 774 -15.03 29.22 2.66
C ASN A 774 -16.28 29.67 1.89
N ARG A 775 -16.18 30.73 1.08
CA ARG A 775 -17.29 31.22 0.25
C ARG A 775 -17.72 30.21 -0.83
N VAL A 776 -16.81 29.36 -1.30
CA VAL A 776 -17.17 28.24 -2.21
C VAL A 776 -17.81 27.10 -1.42
N LEU A 777 -17.31 26.79 -0.21
CA LEU A 777 -17.91 25.77 0.67
C LEU A 777 -19.36 26.13 1.07
N GLU A 778 -19.67 27.42 1.25
CA GLU A 778 -21.04 27.91 1.49
C GLU A 778 -22.02 27.55 0.34
N GLN A 779 -21.52 27.28 -0.86
CA GLN A 779 -22.31 26.92 -2.04
C GLN A 779 -22.42 25.42 -2.30
N GLN A 780 -22.03 24.58 -1.33
CA GLN A 780 -22.07 23.11 -1.44
C GLN A 780 -23.41 22.57 -1.97
N GLU A 781 -24.53 23.09 -1.49
CA GLU A 781 -25.86 22.62 -1.90
C GLU A 781 -26.19 22.95 -3.37
N THR A 782 -25.76 24.12 -3.86
CA THR A 782 -25.90 24.51 -5.27
C THR A 782 -25.04 23.62 -6.16
N ILE A 783 -23.79 23.38 -5.76
CA ILE A 783 -22.86 22.51 -6.48
C ILE A 783 -23.38 21.07 -6.50
N ARG A 784 -23.90 20.56 -5.38
CA ARG A 784 -24.51 19.23 -5.27
C ARG A 784 -25.66 19.04 -6.26
N LYS A 785 -26.57 20.02 -6.34
CA LYS A 785 -27.69 19.99 -7.30
C LYS A 785 -27.19 19.91 -8.74
N ALA A 786 -26.23 20.75 -9.11
CA ALA A 786 -25.64 20.73 -10.44
C ALA A 786 -24.97 19.37 -10.76
N ALA A 787 -24.17 18.85 -9.82
CA ALA A 787 -23.45 17.58 -9.94
C ALA A 787 -24.36 16.35 -10.04
N GLN A 788 -25.58 16.42 -9.48
CA GLN A 788 -26.52 15.30 -9.51
C GLN A 788 -27.54 15.38 -10.66
N GLN A 789 -27.75 16.56 -11.26
CA GLN A 789 -28.76 16.77 -12.30
C GLN A 789 -28.16 16.77 -13.70
N VAL A 790 -27.14 17.60 -13.94
CA VAL A 790 -26.60 17.83 -15.30
C VAL A 790 -25.95 16.55 -15.88
N PRO A 791 -25.20 15.73 -15.12
CA PRO A 791 -24.54 14.56 -15.70
C PRO A 791 -25.45 13.40 -16.12
N ARG A 792 -26.71 13.35 -15.66
CA ARG A 792 -27.62 12.20 -15.83
C ARG A 792 -27.85 11.78 -17.28
N GLN A 793 -27.68 12.70 -18.22
CA GLN A 793 -27.89 12.43 -19.66
C GLN A 793 -26.57 12.44 -20.45
N LYS A 794 -25.42 12.40 -19.76
CA LYS A 794 -24.11 12.65 -20.34
C LYS A 794 -23.13 11.55 -19.96
N SER A 795 -22.79 10.72 -20.95
CA SER A 795 -21.84 9.61 -20.77
C SER A 795 -20.39 10.07 -20.84
N HIS A 796 -20.10 11.04 -21.72
CA HIS A 796 -18.77 11.62 -21.93
C HIS A 796 -18.64 12.97 -21.25
N TRP A 797 -17.54 13.20 -20.55
CA TRP A 797 -17.32 14.41 -19.77
C TRP A 797 -16.01 15.07 -20.20
N ALA A 798 -15.95 16.39 -20.10
CA ALA A 798 -14.79 17.21 -20.37
C ALA A 798 -14.72 18.40 -19.39
N ILE A 799 -13.51 18.84 -19.08
CA ILE A 799 -13.28 20.08 -18.33
C ILE A 799 -12.46 21.01 -19.22
N VAL A 800 -12.84 22.28 -19.26
CA VAL A 800 -12.13 23.27 -20.05
C VAL A 800 -11.70 24.46 -19.20
N GLY A 801 -10.50 24.98 -19.48
CA GLY A 801 -9.95 26.16 -18.81
C GLY A 801 -8.84 26.79 -19.65
N SER A 802 -8.76 28.12 -19.64
CA SER A 802 -7.78 28.89 -20.41
C SER A 802 -6.84 29.66 -19.49
N GLY A 803 -5.60 29.91 -19.95
CA GLY A 803 -4.59 30.58 -19.14
C GLY A 803 -4.32 29.83 -17.82
N PRO A 804 -4.21 30.54 -16.68
CA PRO A 804 -3.99 29.90 -15.37
C PRO A 804 -5.08 28.89 -14.98
N ASN A 805 -6.32 29.05 -15.47
CA ASN A 805 -7.40 28.11 -15.20
C ASN A 805 -7.23 26.76 -15.92
N LYS A 806 -6.23 26.60 -16.79
CA LYS A 806 -5.88 25.28 -17.33
C LYS A 806 -5.41 24.33 -16.22
N ALA A 807 -4.65 24.83 -15.23
CA ALA A 807 -4.26 24.06 -14.06
C ALA A 807 -5.48 23.63 -13.24
N ALA A 808 -6.48 24.51 -13.07
CA ALA A 808 -7.74 24.15 -12.43
C ALA A 808 -8.47 23.04 -13.21
N ALA A 809 -8.57 23.19 -14.54
CA ALA A 809 -9.23 22.22 -15.39
C ALA A 809 -8.56 20.83 -15.35
N ASP A 810 -7.22 20.78 -15.34
CA ASP A 810 -6.46 19.54 -15.26
C ASP A 810 -6.63 18.83 -13.92
N GLU A 811 -6.64 19.58 -12.82
CA GLU A 811 -6.84 19.03 -11.48
C GLU A 811 -8.28 18.53 -11.29
N ILE A 812 -9.28 19.29 -11.74
CA ILE A 812 -10.69 18.86 -11.70
C ILE A 812 -10.87 17.58 -12.53
N ARG A 813 -10.28 17.51 -13.73
CA ARG A 813 -10.28 16.28 -14.53
C ARG A 813 -9.71 15.11 -13.76
N ILE A 814 -8.55 15.27 -13.09
CA ILE A 814 -7.95 14.20 -12.28
C ILE A 814 -8.93 13.75 -11.19
N LYS A 815 -9.49 14.69 -10.41
CA LYS A 815 -10.43 14.32 -9.33
C LYS A 815 -11.68 13.62 -9.83
N LEU A 816 -12.31 14.12 -10.89
CA LEU A 816 -13.51 13.49 -11.43
C LEU A 816 -13.19 12.11 -12.02
N SER A 817 -12.01 11.90 -12.62
CA SER A 817 -11.60 10.56 -13.05
C SER A 817 -11.35 9.62 -11.87
N GLU A 818 -10.71 10.11 -10.80
CA GLU A 818 -10.46 9.34 -9.58
C GLU A 818 -11.73 8.97 -8.81
N LEU A 819 -12.71 9.88 -8.76
CA LEU A 819 -13.92 9.70 -7.97
C LEU A 819 -15.06 9.07 -8.76
N CYS A 820 -15.18 9.37 -10.06
CA CYS A 820 -16.32 8.93 -10.87
C CYS A 820 -15.98 7.77 -11.84
N TYR A 821 -14.71 7.36 -11.92
CA TYR A 821 -14.21 6.29 -12.81
C TYR A 821 -14.62 6.46 -14.27
N LYS A 822 -14.50 7.70 -14.74
CA LYS A 822 -14.72 8.06 -16.14
C LYS A 822 -13.41 8.49 -16.78
N THR A 823 -13.27 8.16 -18.05
CA THR A 823 -12.29 8.82 -18.92
C THR A 823 -12.80 10.21 -19.24
N ILE A 824 -12.03 11.22 -18.88
CA ILE A 824 -12.43 12.63 -18.97
C ILE A 824 -11.31 13.41 -19.66
N SER A 825 -11.66 14.21 -20.66
CA SER A 825 -10.71 15.10 -21.33
C SER A 825 -10.54 16.43 -20.57
N SER A 826 -9.35 17.03 -20.66
CA SER A 826 -9.12 18.41 -20.25
C SER A 826 -8.51 19.20 -21.39
N ASP A 827 -9.20 20.26 -21.81
CA ASP A 827 -8.84 21.06 -22.97
C ASP A 827 -8.75 22.55 -22.63
N ILE A 828 -8.11 23.32 -23.52
CA ILE A 828 -8.29 24.78 -23.55
C ILE A 828 -9.69 25.07 -24.10
N VAL A 829 -10.39 26.08 -23.56
CA VAL A 829 -11.81 26.35 -23.90
C VAL A 829 -12.03 26.43 -25.40
N GLU A 830 -11.24 27.24 -26.09
CA GLU A 830 -11.37 27.45 -27.53
C GLU A 830 -11.10 26.17 -28.34
N ASN A 831 -10.18 25.33 -27.89
CA ASN A 831 -9.81 24.10 -28.60
C ASN A 831 -10.95 23.07 -28.58
N LYS A 832 -11.86 23.13 -27.60
CA LYS A 832 -12.87 22.09 -27.42
C LYS A 832 -13.77 21.90 -28.63
N LYS A 833 -14.10 22.99 -29.34
CA LYS A 833 -14.91 22.94 -30.57
C LYS A 833 -14.23 22.22 -31.74
N HIS A 834 -12.91 21.99 -31.66
CA HIS A 834 -12.11 21.34 -32.70
C HIS A 834 -11.81 19.86 -32.45
N ILE A 835 -12.24 19.29 -31.31
CA ILE A 835 -11.81 17.95 -30.87
C ILE A 835 -12.95 16.94 -30.96
N ASP A 836 -13.94 17.00 -30.05
CA ASP A 836 -14.90 15.90 -29.80
C ASP A 836 -16.30 16.39 -29.41
N LEU A 837 -16.71 17.58 -29.85
CA LEU A 837 -18.03 18.15 -29.50
C LEU A 837 -19.21 17.28 -29.98
N SER A 838 -18.99 16.41 -30.97
CA SER A 838 -19.94 15.41 -31.45
C SER A 838 -20.30 14.33 -30.43
N ALA A 839 -19.52 14.17 -29.35
CA ALA A 839 -19.82 13.24 -28.26
C ALA A 839 -20.96 13.72 -27.35
N GLU A 840 -21.54 14.89 -27.63
CA GLU A 840 -22.55 15.58 -26.82
C GLU A 840 -22.20 15.62 -25.32
N PRO A 841 -20.96 15.97 -24.93
CA PRO A 841 -20.44 15.72 -23.59
C PRO A 841 -21.05 16.65 -22.52
N LEU A 842 -20.86 16.29 -21.25
CA LEU A 842 -20.86 17.26 -20.16
C LEU A 842 -19.57 18.07 -20.22
N ILE A 843 -19.65 19.40 -20.21
CA ILE A 843 -18.51 20.31 -20.22
C ILE A 843 -18.57 21.18 -18.97
N ILE A 844 -17.54 21.08 -18.13
CA ILE A 844 -17.34 22.00 -17.00
C ILE A 844 -16.37 23.09 -17.45
N VAL A 845 -16.78 24.35 -17.38
CA VAL A 845 -16.01 25.51 -17.85
C VAL A 845 -15.46 26.28 -16.66
N CYS A 846 -14.12 26.31 -16.53
CA CYS A 846 -13.39 27.09 -15.53
C CYS A 846 -13.23 28.55 -16.01
N GLY A 847 -14.31 29.33 -15.91
CA GLY A 847 -14.40 30.69 -16.43
C GLY A 847 -14.01 31.79 -15.45
N ALA A 848 -14.13 31.57 -14.14
CA ALA A 848 -13.91 32.59 -13.11
C ALA A 848 -12.47 33.14 -13.13
N GLY A 849 -12.31 34.45 -12.91
CA GLY A 849 -11.02 35.16 -12.92
C GLY A 849 -10.40 35.42 -14.29
N ASN A 850 -11.08 35.08 -15.39
CA ASN A 850 -10.62 35.46 -16.72
C ASN A 850 -10.83 36.96 -17.00
N PRO A 851 -9.98 37.59 -17.83
CA PRO A 851 -10.21 38.95 -18.31
C PRO A 851 -11.54 39.07 -19.08
N GLU A 852 -12.16 40.25 -19.04
CA GLU A 852 -13.45 40.53 -19.68
C GLU A 852 -13.51 40.12 -21.17
N THR A 853 -12.43 40.35 -21.92
CA THR A 853 -12.33 39.94 -23.32
C THR A 853 -12.41 38.42 -23.50
N VAL A 854 -11.69 37.68 -22.64
CA VAL A 854 -11.68 36.21 -22.66
C VAL A 854 -13.02 35.65 -22.20
N VAL A 855 -13.68 36.27 -21.20
CA VAL A 855 -15.04 35.89 -20.79
C VAL A 855 -16.02 36.05 -21.95
N GLY A 856 -15.92 37.14 -22.73
CA GLY A 856 -16.74 37.33 -23.93
C GLY A 856 -16.58 36.22 -24.97
N ASP A 857 -15.38 35.67 -25.13
CA ASP A 857 -15.14 34.53 -26.03
C ASP A 857 -15.64 33.22 -25.42
N ILE A 858 -15.48 33.01 -24.11
CA ILE A 858 -16.05 31.85 -23.40
C ILE A 858 -17.58 31.83 -23.54
N VAL A 859 -18.27 32.97 -23.45
CA VAL A 859 -19.74 33.05 -23.67
C VAL A 859 -20.11 32.53 -25.07
N LYS A 860 -19.35 32.91 -26.10
CA LYS A 860 -19.59 32.41 -27.47
C LYS A 860 -19.33 30.91 -27.56
N ASP A 861 -18.23 30.42 -27.00
CA ASP A 861 -17.90 28.99 -27.01
C ASP A 861 -18.95 28.16 -26.24
N VAL A 862 -19.46 28.64 -25.10
CA VAL A 862 -20.56 28.00 -24.38
C VAL A 862 -21.82 27.92 -25.25
N ALA A 863 -22.14 28.96 -26.01
CA ALA A 863 -23.29 28.93 -26.93
C ALA A 863 -23.09 27.88 -28.03
N ILE A 864 -21.87 27.74 -28.55
CA ILE A 864 -21.51 26.69 -29.51
C ILE A 864 -21.68 25.30 -28.86
N PHE A 865 -21.19 25.10 -27.64
CA PHE A 865 -21.32 23.83 -26.92
C PHE A 865 -22.79 23.42 -26.78
N LYS A 866 -23.66 24.37 -26.40
CA LYS A 866 -25.11 24.15 -26.29
C LYS A 866 -25.77 23.87 -27.64
N ALA A 867 -25.37 24.54 -28.71
CA ALA A 867 -25.87 24.27 -30.06
C ALA A 867 -25.57 22.84 -30.52
N HIS A 868 -24.48 22.25 -30.02
CA HIS A 868 -24.09 20.85 -30.24
C HIS A 868 -24.55 19.91 -29.10
N LYS A 869 -25.60 20.30 -28.37
CA LYS A 869 -26.26 19.51 -27.32
C LYS A 869 -25.38 19.11 -26.13
N ALA A 870 -24.25 19.78 -25.89
CA ALA A 870 -23.49 19.56 -24.67
C ALA A 870 -24.31 19.94 -23.43
N GLY A 871 -24.08 19.23 -22.33
CA GLY A 871 -24.48 19.71 -21.00
C GLY A 871 -23.38 20.64 -20.52
N VAL A 872 -23.67 21.86 -20.07
CA VAL A 872 -22.65 22.84 -19.72
C VAL A 872 -22.85 23.35 -18.30
N VAL A 873 -21.80 23.23 -17.49
CA VAL A 873 -21.69 23.82 -16.16
C VAL A 873 -20.60 24.89 -16.22
N VAL A 874 -20.93 26.13 -15.87
CA VAL A 874 -19.96 27.24 -15.91
C VAL A 874 -19.63 27.70 -14.50
N PHE A 875 -18.34 27.71 -14.18
CA PHE A 875 -17.81 28.38 -13.00
C PHE A 875 -17.39 29.79 -13.41
N THR A 876 -18.02 30.82 -12.87
CA THR A 876 -17.81 32.22 -13.30
C THR A 876 -17.76 33.15 -12.10
N ASP A 877 -17.26 34.38 -12.29
CA ASP A 877 -17.19 35.38 -11.22
C ASP A 877 -18.60 35.78 -10.73
N GLU A 878 -18.70 36.12 -9.45
CA GLU A 878 -19.86 36.82 -8.90
C GLU A 878 -20.17 38.10 -9.69
N GLY A 879 -21.45 38.26 -10.03
CA GLY A 879 -21.94 39.37 -10.85
C GLY A 879 -21.92 39.12 -12.36
N GLU A 880 -21.27 38.06 -12.85
CA GLU A 880 -21.28 37.71 -14.27
C GLU A 880 -22.56 36.95 -14.65
N THR A 881 -23.51 37.57 -15.33
CA THR A 881 -24.84 36.99 -15.61
C THR A 881 -25.03 36.46 -17.03
N ARG A 882 -24.08 36.66 -17.96
CA ARG A 882 -24.23 36.29 -19.38
C ARG A 882 -24.39 34.78 -19.61
N PHE A 883 -24.05 33.94 -18.63
CA PHE A 883 -24.19 32.48 -18.70
C PHE A 883 -25.53 31.95 -18.17
N ASP A 884 -26.31 32.76 -17.45
CA ASP A 884 -27.45 32.28 -16.64
C ASP A 884 -28.57 31.67 -17.48
N ASP A 885 -28.82 32.23 -18.67
CA ASP A 885 -29.81 31.72 -19.61
C ASP A 885 -29.22 30.74 -20.65
N LEU A 886 -27.90 30.49 -20.60
CA LEU A 886 -27.16 29.74 -21.61
C LEU A 886 -26.72 28.36 -21.12
N ALA A 887 -26.13 28.30 -19.93
CA ALA A 887 -25.61 27.06 -19.34
C ALA A 887 -26.70 26.29 -18.59
N ASP A 888 -26.51 24.98 -18.39
CA ASP A 888 -27.43 24.15 -17.60
C ASP A 888 -27.28 24.39 -16.09
N ALA A 889 -26.09 24.81 -15.66
CA ALA A 889 -25.85 25.30 -14.31
C ALA A 889 -24.73 26.35 -14.31
N VAL A 890 -24.87 27.36 -13.46
CA VAL A 890 -23.85 28.39 -13.25
C VAL A 890 -23.50 28.45 -11.77
N ILE A 891 -22.21 28.29 -11.45
CA ILE A 891 -21.67 28.41 -10.10
C ILE A 891 -20.91 29.73 -10.02
N LYS A 892 -21.36 30.63 -9.14
CA LYS A 892 -20.76 31.96 -8.96
C LYS A 892 -19.62 31.88 -7.95
N LEU A 893 -18.41 32.22 -8.35
CA LEU A 893 -17.22 32.16 -7.51
C LEU A 893 -16.78 33.57 -7.11
N PRO A 894 -16.18 33.75 -5.92
CA PRO A 894 -15.64 35.03 -5.50
C PRO A 894 -14.65 35.61 -6.52
N LYS A 895 -14.84 36.88 -6.88
CA LYS A 895 -13.97 37.58 -7.84
C LYS A 895 -12.63 37.99 -7.18
N GLY A 896 -11.51 37.62 -7.79
CA GLY A 896 -10.17 37.94 -7.29
C GLY A 896 -9.06 37.76 -8.34
N SER A 897 -7.84 38.19 -8.00
CA SER A 897 -6.65 38.01 -8.83
C SER A 897 -5.99 36.65 -8.58
N ALA A 898 -5.18 36.17 -9.53
CA ALA A 898 -4.42 34.93 -9.37
C ALA A 898 -3.58 34.93 -8.08
N PRO A 899 -3.46 33.78 -7.37
CA PRO A 899 -3.95 32.45 -7.75
C PRO A 899 -5.40 32.12 -7.33
N LEU A 900 -6.15 33.09 -6.78
CA LEU A 900 -7.46 32.83 -6.16
C LEU A 900 -8.45 32.14 -7.11
N PRO A 901 -8.59 32.55 -8.39
CA PRO A 901 -9.49 31.88 -9.32
C PRO A 901 -9.13 30.42 -9.59
N VAL A 902 -7.84 30.07 -9.68
CA VAL A 902 -7.40 28.68 -9.87
C VAL A 902 -7.88 27.83 -8.70
N ILE A 903 -7.66 28.33 -7.48
CA ILE A 903 -8.09 27.66 -6.25
C ILE A 903 -9.62 27.55 -6.18
N SER A 904 -10.36 28.64 -6.39
CA SER A 904 -11.82 28.65 -6.30
C SER A 904 -12.50 27.74 -7.35
N ASN A 905 -12.01 27.75 -8.60
CA ASN A 905 -12.50 26.83 -9.62
C ASN A 905 -12.25 25.37 -9.20
N THR A 906 -11.04 25.07 -8.71
CA THR A 906 -10.69 23.72 -8.27
C THR A 906 -11.53 23.25 -7.07
N VAL A 907 -11.75 24.08 -6.03
CA VAL A 907 -12.61 23.72 -4.89
C VAL A 907 -14.03 23.41 -5.35
N ALA A 908 -14.59 24.23 -6.23
CA ALA A 908 -15.92 23.99 -6.79
C ALA A 908 -15.97 22.67 -7.58
N GLY A 909 -14.94 22.39 -8.38
CA GLY A 909 -14.83 21.14 -9.14
C GLY A 909 -14.58 19.90 -8.26
N HIS A 910 -13.82 20.02 -7.16
CA HIS A 910 -13.64 18.95 -6.17
C HIS A 910 -14.97 18.58 -5.52
N LEU A 911 -15.76 19.58 -5.08
CA LEU A 911 -17.11 19.37 -4.56
C LEU A 911 -18.05 18.78 -5.61
N PHE A 912 -17.99 19.26 -6.85
CA PHE A 912 -18.77 18.72 -7.96
C PHE A 912 -18.46 17.23 -8.17
N GLY A 913 -17.17 16.86 -8.23
CA GLY A 913 -16.73 15.48 -8.39
C GLY A 913 -17.20 14.59 -7.25
N TYR A 914 -17.10 15.05 -6.00
CA TYR A 914 -17.60 14.34 -4.83
C TYR A 914 -19.10 14.05 -4.93
N TYR A 915 -19.92 15.06 -5.18
CA TYR A 915 -21.38 14.87 -5.26
C TYR A 915 -21.82 14.09 -6.50
N ALA A 916 -21.08 14.18 -7.62
CA ALA A 916 -21.31 13.37 -8.79
C ALA A 916 -21.00 11.90 -8.52
N ALA A 917 -19.89 11.60 -7.83
CA ALA A 917 -19.54 10.23 -7.41
C ALA A 917 -20.60 9.64 -6.48
N LEU A 918 -21.09 10.42 -5.49
CA LEU A 918 -22.20 9.99 -4.62
C LEU A 918 -23.49 9.74 -5.40
N GLY A 919 -23.80 10.55 -6.41
CA GLY A 919 -24.96 10.35 -7.28
C GLY A 919 -24.88 9.04 -8.06
N ILE A 920 -23.68 8.69 -8.57
CA ILE A 920 -23.44 7.42 -9.28
C ILE A 920 -23.50 6.23 -8.30
N ASP A 921 -22.93 6.37 -7.09
CA ASP A 921 -22.95 5.32 -6.08
C ASP A 921 -24.36 5.05 -5.54
N GLU A 922 -25.23 6.06 -5.48
CA GLU A 922 -26.64 5.90 -5.09
C GLU A 922 -27.39 4.97 -6.06
N ASP A 923 -27.06 4.99 -7.35
CA ASP A 923 -27.60 4.06 -8.34
C ASP A 923 -27.13 2.63 -8.05
N ALA A 924 -25.86 2.43 -7.67
CA ALA A 924 -25.36 1.13 -7.24
C ALA A 924 -26.07 0.64 -5.97
N MET A 925 -26.28 1.51 -4.97
CA MET A 925 -26.98 1.16 -3.73
C MET A 925 -28.41 0.67 -3.99
N PHE A 926 -29.11 1.28 -4.95
CA PHE A 926 -30.44 0.82 -5.34
C PHE A 926 -30.43 -0.61 -5.88
N LEU A 927 -29.44 -0.96 -6.70
CA LEU A 927 -29.26 -2.32 -7.23
C LEU A 927 -28.85 -3.31 -6.12
N ARG A 928 -27.94 -2.91 -5.21
CA ARG A 928 -27.48 -3.75 -4.09
C ARG A 928 -28.59 -4.18 -3.15
N ARG A 929 -29.47 -3.26 -2.77
CA ARG A 929 -30.61 -3.56 -1.88
C ARG A 929 -31.49 -4.64 -2.51
N PHE A 930 -31.79 -4.50 -3.80
CA PHE A 930 -32.57 -5.49 -4.53
C PHE A 930 -31.82 -6.83 -4.65
N ARG A 931 -30.54 -6.83 -5.02
CA ARG A 931 -29.72 -8.05 -5.11
C ARG A 931 -29.67 -8.81 -3.77
N SER A 932 -29.58 -8.08 -2.66
CA SER A 932 -29.58 -8.67 -1.31
C SER A 932 -30.94 -9.30 -0.96
N GLU A 933 -32.04 -8.61 -1.28
CA GLU A 933 -33.40 -9.14 -1.13
C GLU A 933 -33.65 -10.38 -2.02
N LEU A 934 -33.15 -10.34 -3.25
CA LEU A 934 -33.19 -11.44 -4.22
C LEU A 934 -32.48 -12.67 -3.67
N ASN A 935 -31.22 -12.52 -3.23
CA ASN A 935 -30.40 -13.62 -2.71
C ASN A 935 -30.99 -14.22 -1.44
N ARG A 936 -31.51 -13.40 -0.51
CA ARG A 936 -32.20 -13.92 0.68
C ARG A 936 -33.39 -14.79 0.29
N ARG A 937 -34.17 -14.36 -0.71
CA ARG A 937 -35.32 -15.15 -1.17
C ARG A 937 -34.88 -16.43 -1.88
N MET A 938 -33.84 -16.38 -2.70
CA MET A 938 -33.27 -17.56 -3.36
C MET A 938 -32.81 -18.61 -2.33
N ILE A 939 -32.12 -18.19 -1.26
CA ILE A 939 -31.69 -19.10 -0.17
C ILE A 939 -32.90 -19.76 0.53
N GLU A 940 -33.99 -19.03 0.75
CA GLU A 940 -35.22 -19.60 1.32
C GLU A 940 -35.86 -20.64 0.39
N GLN A 941 -35.84 -20.39 -0.93
CA GLN A 941 -36.36 -21.30 -1.95
C GLN A 941 -35.47 -22.55 -2.11
N ASP A 942 -34.15 -22.39 -1.98
CA ASP A 942 -33.17 -23.47 -2.04
C ASP A 942 -33.31 -24.45 -0.88
N LYS A 943 -33.59 -23.94 0.32
CA LYS A 943 -33.95 -24.76 1.49
C LYS A 943 -35.19 -25.63 1.27
N GLN A 944 -36.04 -25.25 0.31
CA GLN A 944 -37.25 -25.98 -0.07
C GLN A 944 -37.08 -26.79 -1.37
N HIS A 945 -35.87 -26.83 -1.95
CA HIS A 945 -35.54 -27.54 -3.19
C HIS A 945 -36.42 -27.19 -4.40
N TRP A 946 -36.86 -25.93 -4.52
CA TRP A 946 -37.72 -25.49 -5.63
C TRP A 946 -37.00 -25.52 -6.99
N SER A 947 -37.69 -26.04 -8.01
CA SER A 947 -37.31 -25.93 -9.41
C SER A 947 -37.44 -24.49 -9.93
N ILE A 948 -36.78 -24.18 -11.05
CA ILE A 948 -36.84 -22.84 -11.64
C ILE A 948 -38.28 -22.38 -11.96
N TYR A 949 -39.14 -23.30 -12.39
CA TYR A 949 -40.54 -23.01 -12.69
C TYR A 949 -41.33 -22.67 -11.42
N GLU A 950 -41.05 -23.35 -10.31
CA GLU A 950 -41.66 -23.07 -9.00
C GLU A 950 -41.15 -21.74 -8.42
N ARG A 951 -39.85 -21.45 -8.56
CA ARG A 951 -39.26 -20.14 -8.19
C ARG A 951 -39.90 -18.99 -8.98
N ILE A 952 -40.05 -19.15 -10.29
CA ILE A 952 -40.72 -18.15 -11.14
C ILE A 952 -42.22 -18.07 -10.80
N ALA A 953 -42.87 -19.15 -10.36
CA ALA A 953 -44.28 -19.17 -9.96
C ALA A 953 -44.57 -18.54 -8.59
N ASP A 954 -43.56 -18.40 -7.73
CA ASP A 954 -43.69 -17.84 -6.39
C ASP A 954 -44.27 -16.41 -6.42
N ARG A 955 -45.36 -16.23 -5.68
CA ARG A 955 -46.10 -14.98 -5.61
C ARG A 955 -45.28 -13.85 -5.00
N GLU A 956 -44.53 -14.14 -3.93
CA GLU A 956 -43.72 -13.13 -3.23
C GLU A 956 -42.48 -12.77 -4.06
N PHE A 957 -41.81 -13.75 -4.67
CA PHE A 957 -40.74 -13.53 -5.63
C PHE A 957 -41.20 -12.65 -6.82
N ARG A 958 -42.32 -13.00 -7.47
CA ARG A 958 -42.88 -12.18 -8.57
C ARG A 958 -43.21 -10.76 -8.14
N LYS A 959 -43.71 -10.57 -6.92
CA LYS A 959 -44.00 -9.23 -6.37
C LYS A 959 -42.71 -8.42 -6.21
N LEU A 960 -41.69 -9.01 -5.59
CA LEU A 960 -40.36 -8.42 -5.43
C LEU A 960 -39.76 -7.97 -6.78
N ILE A 961 -39.71 -8.85 -7.78
CA ILE A 961 -39.17 -8.52 -9.10
C ILE A 961 -40.00 -7.44 -9.81
N ARG A 962 -41.34 -7.48 -9.74
CA ARG A 962 -42.20 -6.47 -10.38
C ARG A 962 -42.04 -5.08 -9.76
N ASP A 963 -41.99 -5.00 -8.43
CA ASP A 963 -41.82 -3.74 -7.72
C ASP A 963 -40.46 -3.11 -8.03
N PHE A 964 -39.41 -3.92 -8.05
CA PHE A 964 -38.09 -3.47 -8.51
C PHE A 964 -38.11 -3.04 -9.98
N SER A 965 -38.66 -3.86 -10.88
CA SER A 965 -38.70 -3.58 -12.31
C SER A 965 -39.37 -2.24 -12.60
N ARG A 966 -40.51 -1.93 -11.96
CA ARG A 966 -41.18 -0.62 -12.07
C ARG A 966 -40.23 0.53 -11.66
N ARG A 967 -39.65 0.46 -10.45
CA ARG A 967 -38.75 1.49 -9.92
C ARG A 967 -37.48 1.64 -10.76
N PHE A 968 -36.94 0.54 -11.28
CA PHE A 968 -35.78 0.51 -12.16
C PHE A 968 -36.07 1.25 -13.47
N HIS A 969 -37.22 0.98 -14.11
CA HIS A 969 -37.63 1.68 -15.34
C HIS A 969 -37.87 3.17 -15.10
N GLU A 970 -38.52 3.55 -13.99
CA GLU A 970 -38.72 4.95 -13.60
C GLU A 970 -37.39 5.69 -13.45
N ARG A 971 -36.43 5.13 -12.70
CA ARG A 971 -35.09 5.70 -12.52
C ARG A 971 -34.34 5.81 -13.85
N ARG A 972 -34.33 4.75 -14.67
CA ARG A 972 -33.67 4.75 -15.98
C ARG A 972 -34.23 5.84 -16.89
N ASN A 973 -35.55 6.02 -16.93
CA ASN A 973 -36.18 7.08 -17.73
C ASN A 973 -35.84 8.50 -17.24
N GLN A 974 -35.38 8.64 -15.99
CA GLN A 974 -34.89 9.89 -15.41
C GLN A 974 -33.36 10.08 -15.61
N GLY A 975 -32.70 9.21 -16.39
CA GLY A 975 -31.25 9.27 -16.65
C GLY A 975 -30.37 8.60 -15.60
N ALA A 976 -30.93 7.74 -14.73
CA ALA A 976 -30.12 6.90 -13.85
C ALA A 976 -29.32 5.86 -14.66
N PHE A 977 -28.27 5.32 -14.03
CA PHE A 977 -27.41 4.26 -14.61
C PHE A 977 -26.63 4.68 -15.86
N HIS A 978 -26.50 5.97 -16.15
CA HIS A 978 -25.74 6.48 -17.30
C HIS A 978 -24.23 6.14 -17.27
N SER A 979 -23.73 5.73 -16.11
CA SER A 979 -22.35 5.30 -15.91
C SER A 979 -22.15 3.78 -16.02
N ALA A 980 -23.23 3.02 -16.14
CA ALA A 980 -23.17 1.58 -16.44
C ALA A 980 -23.13 1.34 -17.96
N SER A 981 -22.62 0.19 -18.37
CA SER A 981 -22.54 -0.19 -19.76
C SER A 981 -23.94 -0.43 -20.34
N ALA A 982 -24.12 -0.03 -21.60
CA ALA A 982 -25.39 -0.21 -22.30
C ALA A 982 -25.80 -1.69 -22.37
N LYS A 983 -24.81 -2.59 -22.49
CA LYS A 983 -25.03 -4.03 -22.47
C LYS A 983 -25.60 -4.49 -21.13
N THR A 984 -24.92 -4.23 -20.01
CA THR A 984 -25.35 -4.67 -18.68
C THR A 984 -26.77 -4.18 -18.35
N ILE A 985 -27.09 -2.93 -18.68
CA ILE A 985 -28.43 -2.37 -18.47
C ILE A 985 -29.48 -3.03 -19.39
N SER A 986 -29.14 -3.30 -20.65
CA SER A 986 -30.03 -4.02 -21.58
C SER A 986 -30.31 -5.45 -21.08
N ASP A 987 -29.29 -6.15 -20.62
CA ASP A 987 -29.38 -7.51 -20.11
C ASP A 987 -30.31 -7.56 -18.89
N ILE A 988 -30.12 -6.66 -17.90
CA ILE A 988 -31.02 -6.55 -16.74
C ILE A 988 -32.48 -6.34 -17.16
N VAL A 989 -32.74 -5.47 -18.14
CA VAL A 989 -34.11 -5.20 -18.61
C VAL A 989 -34.78 -6.44 -19.21
N LEU A 990 -34.03 -7.23 -20.00
CA LEU A 990 -34.52 -8.48 -20.58
C LEU A 990 -34.70 -9.56 -19.51
N LEU A 991 -33.71 -9.74 -18.64
CA LEU A 991 -33.73 -10.73 -17.55
C LEU A 991 -34.88 -10.50 -16.56
N LEU A 992 -35.21 -9.25 -16.25
CA LEU A 992 -36.39 -8.91 -15.45
C LEU A 992 -37.72 -9.38 -16.10
N LYS A 993 -37.78 -9.50 -17.42
CA LYS A 993 -38.98 -10.03 -18.11
C LYS A 993 -39.02 -11.55 -18.07
N TYR A 994 -37.87 -12.21 -18.27
CA TYR A 994 -37.74 -13.67 -18.16
C TYR A 994 -38.05 -14.17 -16.74
N THR A 995 -37.48 -13.54 -15.71
CA THR A 995 -37.65 -13.94 -14.29
C THR A 995 -39.08 -13.78 -13.76
N VAL A 996 -39.92 -12.93 -14.38
CA VAL A 996 -41.36 -12.80 -14.05
C VAL A 996 -42.23 -13.72 -14.92
N GLY A 997 -41.66 -14.43 -15.90
CA GLY A 997 -42.38 -15.29 -16.84
C GLY A 997 -43.18 -14.51 -17.89
N ARG A 998 -42.74 -13.30 -18.26
CA ARG A 998 -43.37 -12.52 -19.35
C ARG A 998 -42.86 -12.90 -20.73
N LEU A 999 -41.68 -13.52 -20.81
CA LEU A 999 -41.08 -14.04 -22.03
C LEU A 999 -40.93 -15.58 -21.91
N PRO A 1000 -41.07 -16.33 -23.02
CA PRO A 1000 -40.89 -17.78 -23.03
C PRO A 1000 -39.44 -18.16 -22.71
N LEU A 1001 -39.20 -19.12 -21.81
CA LEU A 1001 -37.82 -19.52 -21.44
C LEU A 1001 -37.04 -20.15 -22.61
N GLU A 1002 -37.74 -20.63 -23.64
CA GLU A 1002 -37.16 -21.18 -24.85
C GLU A 1002 -36.35 -20.12 -25.64
N ASP A 1003 -36.76 -18.85 -25.56
CA ASP A 1003 -36.10 -17.73 -26.25
C ASP A 1003 -34.85 -17.23 -25.51
N TYR A 1004 -34.69 -17.58 -24.22
CA TYR A 1004 -33.57 -17.15 -23.38
C TYR A 1004 -32.20 -17.55 -23.97
N ALA A 1005 -32.08 -18.80 -24.43
CA ALA A 1005 -30.85 -19.31 -25.02
C ALA A 1005 -30.51 -18.62 -26.35
N TYR A 1006 -31.49 -18.02 -27.03
CA TYR A 1006 -31.28 -17.26 -28.26
C TYR A 1006 -30.78 -15.85 -27.97
N ASP A 1007 -31.39 -15.17 -26.99
CA ASP A 1007 -31.06 -13.79 -26.62
C ASP A 1007 -29.67 -13.65 -25.97
N PHE A 1008 -29.15 -14.71 -25.35
CA PHE A 1008 -27.89 -14.67 -24.58
C PHE A 1008 -26.79 -15.64 -25.08
N LYS A 1009 -26.81 -16.04 -26.36
CA LYS A 1009 -25.83 -16.99 -26.94
C LYS A 1009 -24.36 -16.62 -26.67
N GLY A 1010 -23.59 -17.59 -26.18
CA GLY A 1010 -22.13 -17.49 -26.03
C GLY A 1010 -21.63 -16.95 -24.68
N GLN A 1011 -22.53 -16.74 -23.71
CA GLN A 1011 -22.18 -16.49 -22.32
C GLN A 1011 -22.75 -17.61 -21.46
N ASP A 1012 -21.86 -18.39 -20.81
CA ASP A 1012 -22.16 -19.46 -19.85
C ASP A 1012 -23.48 -20.20 -20.10
N ASP A 1013 -23.48 -21.14 -21.06
CA ASP A 1013 -24.61 -21.99 -21.50
C ASP A 1013 -25.30 -22.83 -20.38
N LEU A 1014 -24.97 -22.57 -19.11
CA LEU A 1014 -25.42 -23.30 -17.92
C LEU A 1014 -26.13 -22.42 -16.87
N LEU A 1015 -26.23 -21.09 -17.05
CA LEU A 1015 -26.86 -20.21 -16.05
C LEU A 1015 -28.35 -19.98 -16.31
N SER A 1016 -29.17 -20.13 -15.26
CA SER A 1016 -30.59 -19.80 -15.33
C SER A 1016 -30.81 -18.28 -15.46
N PRO A 1017 -31.96 -17.81 -15.98
CA PRO A 1017 -32.28 -16.38 -16.03
C PRO A 1017 -32.22 -15.66 -14.67
N ILE A 1018 -32.43 -16.39 -13.56
CA ILE A 1018 -32.35 -15.82 -12.21
C ILE A 1018 -30.88 -15.64 -11.80
N ASP A 1019 -30.06 -16.66 -12.04
CA ASP A 1019 -28.63 -16.61 -11.71
C ASP A 1019 -27.92 -15.57 -12.59
N PHE A 1020 -28.29 -15.50 -13.87
CA PHE A 1020 -27.72 -14.50 -14.78
C PHE A 1020 -28.21 -13.08 -14.46
N LEU A 1021 -29.41 -12.91 -13.88
CA LEU A 1021 -29.83 -11.64 -13.32
C LEU A 1021 -28.96 -11.24 -12.12
N ASP A 1022 -28.64 -12.16 -11.21
CA ASP A 1022 -27.74 -11.87 -10.09
C ASP A 1022 -26.35 -11.46 -10.58
N VAL A 1023 -25.79 -12.19 -11.56
CA VAL A 1023 -24.49 -11.86 -12.17
C VAL A 1023 -24.54 -10.48 -12.85
N SER A 1024 -25.58 -10.19 -13.63
CA SER A 1024 -25.73 -8.91 -14.32
C SER A 1024 -25.92 -7.75 -13.34
N LEU A 1025 -26.66 -7.95 -12.25
CA LEU A 1025 -26.75 -6.98 -11.14
C LEU A 1025 -25.39 -6.78 -10.48
N GLY A 1026 -24.62 -7.85 -10.26
CA GLY A 1026 -23.26 -7.78 -9.77
C GLY A 1026 -22.37 -6.91 -10.64
N ASN A 1027 -22.37 -7.16 -11.96
CA ASN A 1027 -21.62 -6.35 -12.93
C ASN A 1027 -22.05 -4.87 -12.90
N ALA A 1028 -23.36 -4.58 -12.85
CA ALA A 1028 -23.85 -3.21 -12.78
C ALA A 1028 -23.44 -2.50 -11.48
N ILE A 1029 -23.52 -3.20 -10.34
CA ILE A 1029 -23.09 -2.68 -9.03
C ILE A 1029 -21.60 -2.36 -9.09
N ASP A 1030 -20.80 -3.26 -9.65
CA ASP A 1030 -19.37 -3.06 -9.81
C ASP A 1030 -19.06 -1.85 -10.70
N GLU A 1031 -19.74 -1.70 -11.84
CA GLU A 1031 -19.58 -0.57 -12.76
C GLU A 1031 -19.97 0.77 -12.12
N LEU A 1032 -20.92 0.78 -11.17
CA LEU A 1032 -21.50 2.00 -10.58
C LEU A 1032 -20.99 2.35 -9.19
N SER A 1033 -20.33 1.44 -8.48
CA SER A 1033 -19.89 1.73 -7.12
C SER A 1033 -18.72 2.71 -7.10
N ARG A 1034 -18.79 3.75 -6.26
CA ARG A 1034 -17.78 4.82 -6.14
C ARG A 1034 -17.29 4.94 -4.71
N PRO A 1035 -16.16 4.30 -4.37
CA PRO A 1035 -15.48 4.56 -3.12
C PRO A 1035 -14.79 5.92 -3.20
N VAL A 1036 -15.24 6.87 -2.39
CA VAL A 1036 -14.69 8.25 -2.40
C VAL A 1036 -13.29 8.29 -1.77
N ASP A 1037 -13.10 7.63 -0.63
CA ASP A 1037 -11.84 7.65 0.12
C ASP A 1037 -10.88 6.51 -0.22
N ALA A 1038 -11.32 5.58 -1.06
CA ALA A 1038 -10.50 4.49 -1.56
C ALA A 1038 -10.64 4.48 -3.07
N ILE A 1039 -9.54 4.43 -3.83
CA ILE A 1039 -9.63 4.29 -5.28
C ILE A 1039 -9.60 2.79 -5.59
N ARG A 1040 -10.59 2.27 -6.32
CA ARG A 1040 -10.71 0.83 -6.67
C ARG A 1040 -9.43 0.25 -7.29
N HIS A 1041 -8.64 1.10 -7.94
CA HIS A 1041 -7.33 0.79 -8.52
C HIS A 1041 -6.24 1.63 -7.81
N GLN A 1042 -5.82 1.24 -6.60
CA GLN A 1042 -4.74 1.94 -5.90
C GLN A 1042 -3.36 1.48 -6.39
N ALA A 1043 -2.73 2.31 -7.24
CA ALA A 1043 -1.27 2.33 -7.45
C ALA A 1043 -0.58 3.50 -6.70
N LYS A 1044 -1.34 4.32 -5.96
CA LYS A 1044 -0.86 5.60 -5.38
C LYS A 1044 -0.40 5.52 -3.92
N THR A 1045 -0.96 4.61 -3.13
CA THR A 1045 -0.71 4.44 -1.68
C THR A 1045 -0.07 3.11 -1.35
N VAL A 1046 -0.32 2.10 -2.17
CA VAL A 1046 0.47 0.87 -2.25
C VAL A 1046 1.46 1.12 -3.36
N THR A 1047 2.73 1.25 -3.03
CA THR A 1047 3.82 1.20 -4.01
C THR A 1047 3.85 -0.21 -4.57
N VAL A 1048 2.97 -0.47 -5.56
CA VAL A 1048 3.14 -1.58 -6.49
C VAL A 1048 4.36 -1.18 -7.30
N GLY A 1049 5.53 -1.45 -6.74
CA GLY A 1049 6.79 -1.24 -7.41
C GLY A 1049 6.71 -2.06 -8.67
N THR A 1050 6.49 -1.42 -9.82
CA THR A 1050 6.91 -2.02 -11.08
C THR A 1050 8.43 -1.98 -11.02
N SER A 1051 9.02 -2.98 -10.35
CA SER A 1051 10.44 -3.27 -10.47
C SER A 1051 10.63 -3.72 -11.90
N ARG A 1052 10.72 -2.77 -12.83
CA ARG A 1052 11.40 -2.98 -14.10
C ARG A 1052 12.86 -3.19 -13.73
N LYS A 1053 13.19 -4.42 -13.36
CA LYS A 1053 14.54 -4.92 -13.53
C LYS A 1053 14.75 -4.97 -15.03
N GLU A 1054 15.29 -3.91 -15.61
CA GLU A 1054 16.12 -4.10 -16.80
C GLU A 1054 17.31 -4.94 -16.29
N GLN A 1055 17.17 -6.26 -16.34
CA GLN A 1055 18.31 -7.13 -16.16
C GLN A 1055 19.24 -6.87 -17.36
N PRO A 1056 20.46 -6.36 -17.13
CA PRO A 1056 21.41 -6.18 -18.21
C PRO A 1056 21.65 -7.54 -18.91
N LEU A 1057 21.51 -7.56 -20.24
CA LEU A 1057 21.82 -8.74 -21.05
C LEU A 1057 23.33 -9.04 -20.95
N HIS A 1058 23.66 -10.20 -20.40
CA HIS A 1058 25.03 -10.68 -20.14
C HIS A 1058 25.33 -11.99 -20.88
N GLY A 1059 26.59 -12.21 -21.25
CA GLY A 1059 27.08 -13.47 -21.81
C GLY A 1059 27.85 -13.31 -23.12
N ILE A 1060 28.63 -14.35 -23.48
CA ILE A 1060 29.65 -14.33 -24.53
C ILE A 1060 29.13 -13.86 -25.90
N LEU A 1061 27.88 -14.18 -26.25
CA LEU A 1061 27.27 -13.74 -27.51
C LEU A 1061 26.86 -12.26 -27.47
N PHE A 1062 26.40 -11.75 -26.31
CA PHE A 1062 26.02 -10.34 -26.16
C PHE A 1062 27.27 -9.45 -26.09
N ASP A 1063 28.35 -9.95 -25.48
CA ASP A 1063 29.63 -9.25 -25.43
C ASP A 1063 30.25 -9.11 -26.83
N LEU A 1064 30.16 -10.15 -27.67
CA LEU A 1064 30.58 -10.06 -29.07
C LEU A 1064 29.74 -9.04 -29.88
N LEU A 1065 28.43 -8.97 -29.65
CA LEU A 1065 27.58 -7.97 -30.31
C LEU A 1065 27.98 -6.55 -29.91
N LYS A 1066 28.26 -6.31 -28.62
CA LYS A 1066 28.77 -5.03 -28.13
C LYS A 1066 30.13 -4.68 -28.75
N GLU A 1067 31.07 -5.64 -28.84
CA GLU A 1067 32.37 -5.46 -29.51
C GLU A 1067 32.19 -5.02 -30.98
N LEU A 1068 31.18 -5.54 -31.66
CA LEU A 1068 30.86 -5.22 -33.05
C LEU A 1068 30.01 -3.95 -33.22
N ALA A 1069 29.77 -3.19 -32.15
CA ALA A 1069 28.93 -1.99 -32.10
C ALA A 1069 27.48 -2.26 -32.54
N PHE A 1070 26.91 -3.38 -32.09
CA PHE A 1070 25.49 -3.72 -32.19
C PHE A 1070 24.88 -3.77 -30.80
N SER A 1071 23.72 -3.12 -30.60
CA SER A 1071 22.98 -3.14 -29.33
C SER A 1071 21.80 -4.12 -29.38
N ASP A 1072 21.17 -4.37 -28.25
CA ASP A 1072 19.88 -5.08 -28.15
C ASP A 1072 18.81 -4.58 -29.13
N ARG A 1073 18.73 -3.26 -29.37
CA ARG A 1073 17.83 -2.63 -30.36
C ARG A 1073 18.10 -3.04 -31.82
N THR A 1074 19.25 -3.64 -32.10
CA THR A 1074 19.62 -4.15 -33.43
C THR A 1074 19.12 -5.58 -33.67
N LEU A 1075 18.53 -6.21 -32.65
CA LEU A 1075 17.97 -7.55 -32.70
C LEU A 1075 16.44 -7.51 -32.70
N ALA A 1076 15.81 -8.51 -33.30
CA ALA A 1076 14.39 -8.78 -33.06
C ALA A 1076 14.20 -9.35 -31.65
N SER A 1077 13.13 -8.96 -30.94
CA SER A 1077 12.88 -9.37 -29.55
C SER A 1077 12.90 -10.89 -29.34
N LYS A 1078 12.43 -11.66 -30.34
CA LYS A 1078 12.50 -13.13 -30.33
C LYS A 1078 13.94 -13.65 -30.32
N ASN A 1079 14.83 -13.03 -31.10
CA ASN A 1079 16.24 -13.43 -31.15
C ASN A 1079 16.98 -13.07 -29.86
N ILE A 1080 16.56 -12.03 -29.12
CA ILE A 1080 17.15 -11.69 -27.82
C ILE A 1080 16.95 -12.85 -26.83
N LEU A 1081 15.72 -13.37 -26.73
CA LEU A 1081 15.39 -14.51 -25.87
C LEU A 1081 16.11 -15.79 -26.30
N ASP A 1082 16.23 -16.02 -27.61
CA ASP A 1082 16.94 -17.19 -28.12
C ASP A 1082 18.46 -17.09 -27.88
N ILE A 1083 19.07 -15.90 -28.00
CA ILE A 1083 20.48 -15.67 -27.66
C ILE A 1083 20.73 -15.88 -26.16
N ASP A 1084 19.83 -15.38 -25.31
CA ASP A 1084 19.93 -15.52 -23.85
C ASP A 1084 19.92 -17.00 -23.42
N ARG A 1085 18.99 -17.80 -23.98
CA ARG A 1085 18.93 -19.25 -23.75
C ARG A 1085 20.17 -20.01 -24.21
N LEU A 1086 20.88 -19.50 -25.22
CA LEU A 1086 22.09 -20.12 -25.76
C LEU A 1086 23.36 -19.80 -24.99
N GLN A 1087 23.36 -18.78 -24.12
CA GLN A 1087 24.59 -18.37 -23.42
C GLN A 1087 25.26 -19.53 -22.66
N PRO A 1088 24.55 -20.37 -21.88
CA PRO A 1088 25.18 -21.49 -21.18
C PRO A 1088 25.73 -22.55 -22.14
N ALA A 1089 25.09 -22.70 -23.31
CA ALA A 1089 25.44 -23.70 -24.31
C ALA A 1089 26.71 -23.36 -25.10
N VAL A 1090 27.17 -22.10 -25.11
CA VAL A 1090 28.38 -21.68 -25.85
C VAL A 1090 29.57 -21.60 -24.89
N ALA A 1091 30.53 -22.53 -25.03
CA ALA A 1091 31.75 -22.54 -24.22
C ALA A 1091 32.76 -21.46 -24.64
N GLU A 1092 32.92 -21.23 -25.95
CA GLU A 1092 33.83 -20.24 -26.52
C GLU A 1092 33.39 -19.85 -27.94
N ILE A 1093 33.77 -18.63 -28.34
CA ILE A 1093 33.68 -18.16 -29.73
C ILE A 1093 35.05 -18.31 -30.39
N ARG A 1094 35.13 -19.14 -31.43
CA ARG A 1094 36.39 -19.43 -32.15
C ARG A 1094 36.69 -18.42 -33.26
N GLY A 1095 35.67 -17.74 -33.76
CA GLY A 1095 35.79 -16.75 -34.81
C GLY A 1095 34.42 -16.34 -35.34
N TYR A 1096 34.38 -15.29 -36.16
CA TYR A 1096 33.13 -14.81 -36.75
C TYR A 1096 33.36 -14.19 -38.13
N THR A 1097 32.31 -14.17 -38.93
CA THR A 1097 32.20 -13.38 -40.16
C THR A 1097 30.95 -12.52 -40.11
N LEU A 1098 31.13 -11.20 -40.17
CA LEU A 1098 30.06 -10.23 -40.33
C LEU A 1098 29.86 -9.94 -41.81
N TYR A 1099 28.64 -10.13 -42.30
CA TYR A 1099 28.24 -9.87 -43.68
C TYR A 1099 27.35 -8.64 -43.78
N LEU A 1100 27.45 -7.92 -44.89
CA LEU A 1100 26.54 -6.84 -45.30
C LEU A 1100 25.57 -7.38 -46.37
N ILE A 1101 24.28 -7.08 -46.21
CA ILE A 1101 23.21 -7.43 -47.14
C ILE A 1101 22.76 -6.17 -47.89
N SER A 1102 22.58 -6.28 -49.21
CA SER A 1102 22.20 -5.14 -50.07
C SER A 1102 21.17 -5.57 -51.11
N ALA A 1103 20.41 -4.60 -51.63
CA ALA A 1103 19.30 -4.81 -52.58
C ALA A 1103 18.16 -5.68 -52.03
N LEU A 1104 17.66 -5.36 -50.83
CA LEU A 1104 16.41 -5.89 -50.28
C LEU A 1104 15.20 -5.07 -50.78
N LYS A 1105 14.00 -5.66 -50.78
CA LYS A 1105 12.75 -4.90 -51.01
C LYS A 1105 12.49 -3.91 -49.87
N THR A 1106 11.59 -2.96 -50.11
CA THR A 1106 11.09 -2.00 -49.10
C THR A 1106 10.54 -2.71 -47.84
N GLU A 1107 10.04 -3.93 -47.99
CA GLU A 1107 9.51 -4.79 -46.92
C GLU A 1107 10.58 -5.66 -46.22
N GLY A 1108 11.85 -5.63 -46.68
CA GLY A 1108 12.97 -6.38 -46.08
C GLY A 1108 13.21 -7.79 -46.62
N ASN A 1109 12.35 -8.29 -47.52
CA ASN A 1109 12.51 -9.62 -48.11
C ASN A 1109 13.58 -9.66 -49.23
N PRO A 1110 14.39 -10.73 -49.33
CA PRO A 1110 15.41 -10.88 -50.36
C PRO A 1110 14.84 -11.25 -51.75
N THR A 1111 15.41 -10.68 -52.81
CA THR A 1111 15.11 -10.92 -54.24
C THR A 1111 16.24 -11.69 -54.94
N GLU A 1112 16.07 -12.01 -56.22
CA GLU A 1112 17.14 -12.58 -57.07
C GLU A 1112 18.34 -11.64 -57.27
N GLU A 1113 18.15 -10.34 -56.99
CA GLU A 1113 19.19 -9.31 -57.06
C GLU A 1113 19.86 -9.04 -55.71
N THR A 1114 19.35 -9.61 -54.61
CA THR A 1114 19.93 -9.39 -53.27
C THR A 1114 21.34 -9.95 -53.20
N THR A 1115 22.27 -9.10 -52.76
CA THR A 1115 23.69 -9.42 -52.65
C THR A 1115 24.14 -9.49 -51.20
N ILE A 1116 25.21 -10.26 -50.98
CA ILE A 1116 25.90 -10.43 -49.70
C ILE A 1116 27.38 -10.16 -49.92
N SER A 1117 27.99 -9.38 -49.03
CA SER A 1117 29.44 -9.11 -49.02
C SER A 1117 30.00 -9.24 -47.61
N ILE A 1118 31.31 -9.44 -47.47
CA ILE A 1118 31.96 -9.57 -46.16
C ILE A 1118 32.34 -8.18 -45.65
N ALA A 1119 31.83 -7.80 -44.48
CA ALA A 1119 32.18 -6.55 -43.82
C ALA A 1119 33.38 -6.71 -42.88
N LYS A 1120 33.42 -7.80 -42.10
CA LYS A 1120 34.51 -8.06 -41.13
C LYS A 1120 34.68 -9.56 -40.87
N ARG A 1121 35.89 -9.99 -40.54
CA ARG A 1121 36.20 -11.35 -40.06
C ARG A 1121 37.15 -11.32 -38.86
N SER A 1122 37.05 -12.35 -38.03
CA SER A 1122 37.98 -12.58 -36.91
C SER A 1122 38.11 -14.07 -36.57
N GLY A 1123 39.16 -14.42 -35.84
CA GLY A 1123 39.43 -15.79 -35.38
C GLY A 1123 39.61 -16.79 -36.53
N VAL A 1124 39.08 -18.01 -36.34
CA VAL A 1124 39.20 -19.10 -37.32
C VAL A 1124 38.65 -18.73 -38.71
N SER A 1125 37.68 -17.82 -38.80
CA SER A 1125 37.10 -17.38 -40.08
C SER A 1125 38.09 -16.70 -41.03
N LEU A 1126 39.22 -16.18 -40.53
CA LEU A 1126 40.26 -15.56 -41.37
C LEU A 1126 40.91 -16.56 -42.33
N GLN A 1127 40.97 -17.83 -41.95
CA GLN A 1127 41.60 -18.91 -42.74
C GLN A 1127 40.59 -19.74 -43.52
N MET A 1128 39.29 -19.40 -43.44
CA MET A 1128 38.21 -20.15 -44.10
C MET A 1128 37.84 -19.49 -45.43
N SER A 1129 37.76 -20.30 -46.50
CA SER A 1129 37.28 -19.82 -47.82
C SER A 1129 35.78 -19.57 -47.78
N SER A 1130 35.33 -18.37 -48.20
CA SER A 1130 33.90 -18.05 -48.27
C SER A 1130 33.41 -18.03 -49.71
N ARG A 1131 32.27 -18.65 -49.97
CA ARG A 1131 31.61 -18.58 -51.30
C ARG A 1131 31.35 -17.14 -51.77
N VAL A 1132 31.16 -16.23 -50.82
CA VAL A 1132 30.94 -14.79 -51.06
C VAL A 1132 32.15 -14.13 -51.73
N GLU A 1133 33.35 -14.70 -51.61
CA GLU A 1133 34.56 -14.21 -52.31
C GLU A 1133 34.52 -14.48 -53.82
N LYS A 1134 33.73 -15.47 -54.27
CA LYS A 1134 33.60 -15.86 -55.69
C LYS A 1134 32.27 -15.43 -56.30
N SER A 1135 31.18 -15.35 -55.51
CA SER A 1135 29.85 -14.95 -55.97
C SER A 1135 29.13 -14.17 -54.88
N GLY A 1136 28.74 -12.93 -55.18
CA GLY A 1136 28.09 -12.02 -54.23
C GLY A 1136 26.57 -12.18 -54.08
N ARG A 1137 25.94 -13.22 -54.65
CA ARG A 1137 24.48 -13.42 -54.54
C ARG A 1137 24.09 -14.09 -53.22
N LEU A 1138 23.03 -13.60 -52.56
CA LEU A 1138 22.49 -14.19 -51.33
C LEU A 1138 21.66 -15.45 -51.64
N MET A 1139 22.13 -16.62 -51.20
CA MET A 1139 21.48 -17.91 -51.47
C MET A 1139 21.56 -18.86 -50.27
N GLY A 1140 20.73 -19.91 -50.26
CA GLY A 1140 20.72 -20.96 -49.23
C GLY A 1140 20.27 -20.50 -47.85
N THR A 1141 20.80 -21.12 -46.78
CA THR A 1141 20.41 -20.84 -45.38
C THR A 1141 20.52 -19.37 -45.01
N LYS A 1142 21.53 -18.65 -45.52
CA LYS A 1142 21.69 -17.20 -45.29
C LYS A 1142 20.54 -16.38 -45.89
N ARG A 1143 19.99 -16.79 -47.05
CA ARG A 1143 18.79 -16.17 -47.65
C ARG A 1143 17.56 -16.42 -46.78
N THR A 1144 17.41 -17.64 -46.27
CA THR A 1144 16.30 -18.00 -45.37
C THR A 1144 16.32 -17.17 -44.10
N ILE A 1145 17.48 -17.01 -43.46
CA ILE A 1145 17.64 -16.22 -42.22
C ILE A 1145 17.27 -14.75 -42.44
N VAL A 1146 17.68 -14.17 -43.57
CA VAL A 1146 17.30 -12.78 -43.92
C VAL A 1146 15.78 -12.68 -44.17
N ASN A 1147 15.17 -13.70 -44.79
CA ASN A 1147 13.73 -13.69 -45.09
C ASN A 1147 12.86 -13.93 -43.84
N THR A 1148 13.28 -14.79 -42.91
CA THR A 1148 12.50 -15.13 -41.71
C THR A 1148 12.83 -14.25 -40.51
N GLY A 1149 14.03 -13.65 -40.49
CA GLY A 1149 14.55 -12.91 -39.34
C GLY A 1149 14.87 -13.79 -38.12
N HIS A 1150 14.82 -15.10 -38.25
CA HIS A 1150 15.13 -16.04 -37.17
C HIS A 1150 16.60 -16.40 -37.16
N LEU A 1151 17.22 -16.40 -35.97
CA LEU A 1151 18.58 -16.90 -35.82
C LEU A 1151 18.66 -18.38 -36.15
N TYR A 1152 19.82 -18.82 -36.62
CA TYR A 1152 20.10 -20.20 -36.97
C TYR A 1152 21.20 -20.75 -36.06
N ILE A 1153 21.03 -21.98 -35.60
CA ILE A 1153 22.04 -22.74 -34.86
C ILE A 1153 22.19 -24.08 -35.57
N GLY A 1154 23.42 -24.52 -35.79
CA GLY A 1154 23.70 -25.85 -36.31
C GLY A 1154 25.12 -25.99 -36.83
N CYS A 1155 25.35 -26.92 -37.75
CA CYS A 1155 26.67 -27.14 -38.35
C CYS A 1155 26.73 -26.64 -39.80
N GLY A 1156 27.89 -26.13 -40.21
CA GLY A 1156 28.12 -25.69 -41.59
C GLY A 1156 28.03 -26.86 -42.59
N LYS A 1157 27.28 -26.68 -43.68
CA LYS A 1157 27.01 -27.76 -44.65
C LYS A 1157 28.23 -28.21 -45.46
N SER A 1158 29.29 -27.40 -45.50
CA SER A 1158 30.52 -27.67 -46.26
C SER A 1158 31.69 -28.15 -45.40
N ASP A 1159 31.70 -27.80 -44.12
CA ASP A 1159 32.84 -27.96 -43.21
C ASP A 1159 32.47 -28.67 -41.89
N GLY A 1160 31.19 -28.94 -41.64
CA GLY A 1160 30.70 -29.58 -40.43
C GLY A 1160 30.89 -28.76 -39.16
N ALA A 1161 31.36 -27.51 -39.25
CA ALA A 1161 31.74 -26.73 -38.07
C ALA A 1161 30.50 -26.17 -37.34
N PRO A 1162 30.43 -26.27 -36.00
CA PRO A 1162 29.36 -25.66 -35.22
C PRO A 1162 29.32 -24.15 -35.39
N LEU A 1163 28.14 -23.61 -35.67
CA LEU A 1163 27.94 -22.19 -35.92
C LEU A 1163 26.58 -21.67 -35.47
N ILE A 1164 26.54 -20.37 -35.17
CA ILE A 1164 25.33 -19.60 -34.90
C ILE A 1164 25.29 -18.45 -35.91
N VAL A 1165 24.16 -18.22 -36.57
CA VAL A 1165 23.97 -17.08 -37.48
C VAL A 1165 22.87 -16.18 -36.97
N ILE A 1166 23.23 -14.94 -36.66
CA ILE A 1166 22.35 -13.93 -36.08
C ILE A 1166 22.04 -12.86 -37.12
N PRO A 1167 20.75 -12.62 -37.47
CA PRO A 1167 20.35 -11.48 -38.29
C PRO A 1167 20.35 -10.20 -37.48
N LEU A 1168 20.96 -9.14 -38.04
CA LEU A 1168 21.17 -7.85 -37.36
C LEU A 1168 20.60 -6.69 -38.19
N LYS A 1169 19.95 -5.76 -37.50
CA LYS A 1169 19.39 -4.53 -38.05
C LYS A 1169 20.33 -3.35 -37.77
N LYS A 1170 20.69 -2.57 -38.78
CA LYS A 1170 21.50 -1.35 -38.61
C LYS A 1170 20.96 -0.24 -39.51
N GLY A 1171 20.48 0.85 -38.91
CA GLY A 1171 19.96 2.03 -39.63
C GLY A 1171 18.48 1.97 -40.05
N GLY A 1172 17.67 1.08 -39.46
CA GLY A 1172 16.24 0.91 -39.77
C GLY A 1172 15.74 -0.48 -39.40
N ASP A 1173 14.53 -0.83 -39.84
CA ASP A 1173 13.89 -2.12 -39.51
C ASP A 1173 14.33 -3.33 -40.36
N LEU A 1174 15.18 -3.09 -41.36
CA LEU A 1174 15.64 -4.10 -42.32
C LEU A 1174 16.87 -4.84 -41.80
N ILE A 1175 16.98 -6.15 -42.09
CA ILE A 1175 18.15 -6.97 -41.76
C ILE A 1175 19.28 -6.62 -42.72
N SER A 1176 20.05 -5.60 -42.37
CA SER A 1176 21.18 -5.11 -43.19
C SER A 1176 22.46 -5.93 -42.98
N HIS A 1177 22.54 -6.75 -41.92
CA HIS A 1177 23.73 -7.51 -41.58
C HIS A 1177 23.40 -8.96 -41.15
N LEU A 1178 24.33 -9.88 -41.41
CA LEU A 1178 24.33 -11.23 -40.83
C LEU A 1178 25.64 -11.47 -40.09
N LEU A 1179 25.56 -11.89 -38.83
CA LEU A 1179 26.72 -12.30 -38.04
C LEU A 1179 26.77 -13.82 -37.95
N LEU A 1180 27.74 -14.44 -38.63
CA LEU A 1180 28.01 -15.87 -38.51
C LEU A 1180 29.14 -16.07 -37.50
N ILE A 1181 28.90 -16.88 -36.47
CA ILE A 1181 29.80 -17.12 -35.34
C ILE A 1181 30.15 -18.59 -35.33
N HIS A 1182 31.44 -18.93 -35.31
CA HIS A 1182 31.90 -20.29 -35.06
C HIS A 1182 32.08 -20.49 -33.56
N VAL A 1183 31.43 -21.51 -33.02
CA VAL A 1183 31.38 -21.75 -31.57
C VAL A 1183 31.91 -23.14 -31.23
N ARG A 1184 32.30 -23.33 -29.97
CA ARG A 1184 32.37 -24.66 -29.36
C ARG A 1184 31.26 -24.76 -28.33
N PHE A 1185 30.43 -25.79 -28.43
CA PHE A 1185 29.36 -26.03 -27.48
C PHE A 1185 29.90 -26.55 -26.14
N ASN A 1186 29.23 -26.16 -25.05
CA ASN A 1186 29.53 -26.58 -23.69
C ASN A 1186 28.77 -27.88 -23.37
N GLU A 1187 29.44 -29.01 -23.42
CA GLU A 1187 28.81 -30.31 -23.11
C GLU A 1187 28.47 -30.51 -21.62
N ARG A 1188 29.03 -29.68 -20.72
CA ARG A 1188 28.90 -29.82 -19.26
C ARG A 1188 27.67 -29.10 -18.67
N ILE A 1189 26.77 -28.59 -19.51
CA ILE A 1189 25.56 -27.91 -19.05
C ILE A 1189 24.55 -28.90 -18.45
N THR A 1190 23.73 -28.41 -17.52
CA THR A 1190 22.67 -29.16 -16.86
C THR A 1190 21.58 -29.60 -17.86
N LEU A 1191 20.79 -30.61 -17.48
CA LEU A 1191 19.65 -31.06 -18.30
C LEU A 1191 18.65 -29.92 -18.58
N ARG A 1192 18.38 -29.06 -17.59
CA ARG A 1192 17.49 -27.91 -17.74
C ARG A 1192 18.02 -26.91 -18.77
N GLU A 1193 19.32 -26.66 -18.78
CA GLU A 1193 19.98 -25.79 -19.75
C GLU A 1193 20.00 -26.41 -21.15
N ARG A 1194 20.15 -27.74 -21.29
CA ARG A 1194 20.02 -28.44 -22.59
C ARG A 1194 18.61 -28.27 -23.17
N ILE A 1195 17.58 -28.44 -22.35
CA ILE A 1195 16.18 -28.24 -22.76
C ILE A 1195 15.96 -26.78 -23.20
N ALA A 1196 16.43 -25.82 -22.40
CA ALA A 1196 16.31 -24.40 -22.72
C ALA A 1196 17.01 -24.03 -24.05
N ALA A 1197 18.21 -24.57 -24.29
CA ALA A 1197 18.97 -24.33 -25.52
C ALA A 1197 18.31 -24.93 -26.78
N MET A 1198 17.56 -26.04 -26.64
CA MET A 1198 16.83 -26.65 -27.76
C MET A 1198 15.58 -25.87 -28.18
N GLY A 1199 15.00 -25.08 -27.27
CA GLY A 1199 13.81 -24.27 -27.54
C GLY A 1199 12.64 -25.10 -28.10
N VAL A 1200 12.06 -24.66 -29.22
CA VAL A 1200 10.89 -25.34 -29.84
C VAL A 1200 11.21 -26.79 -30.25
N ARG A 1201 12.47 -27.08 -30.62
CA ARG A 1201 12.89 -28.41 -31.08
C ARG A 1201 12.79 -29.49 -30.01
N TYR A 1202 12.79 -29.11 -28.73
CA TYR A 1202 12.55 -30.04 -27.64
C TYR A 1202 11.14 -30.63 -27.72
N ASN A 1203 10.12 -29.79 -27.97
CA ASN A 1203 8.75 -30.26 -28.09
C ASN A 1203 8.54 -31.09 -29.34
N ASP A 1204 9.15 -30.69 -30.47
CA ASP A 1204 9.09 -31.47 -31.72
C ASP A 1204 9.73 -32.86 -31.53
N LEU A 1205 10.88 -32.94 -30.85
CA LEU A 1205 11.54 -34.19 -30.55
C LEU A 1205 10.72 -35.08 -29.61
N LYS A 1206 10.16 -34.48 -28.55
CA LYS A 1206 9.29 -35.17 -27.60
C LYS A 1206 8.05 -35.74 -28.29
N ASN A 1207 7.40 -34.95 -29.14
CA ASN A 1207 6.24 -35.39 -29.91
C ASN A 1207 6.59 -36.52 -30.87
N LEU A 1208 7.73 -36.41 -31.59
CA LEU A 1208 8.17 -37.43 -32.53
C LEU A 1208 8.56 -38.76 -31.85
N ILE A 1209 9.17 -38.71 -30.66
CA ILE A 1209 9.45 -39.92 -29.86
C ILE A 1209 8.16 -40.57 -29.35
N ASN A 1210 7.21 -39.76 -28.89
CA ASN A 1210 5.90 -40.26 -28.48
C ASN A 1210 5.16 -40.91 -29.68
N GLU A 1211 5.31 -40.40 -30.90
CA GLU A 1211 4.75 -40.98 -32.14
C GLU A 1211 5.32 -42.37 -32.45
N TYR A 1212 6.54 -42.68 -32.00
CA TYR A 1212 7.11 -44.02 -32.07
C TYR A 1212 6.61 -44.96 -30.95
N ASN A 1213 5.59 -44.57 -30.17
CA ASN A 1213 5.08 -45.29 -29.00
C ASN A 1213 6.15 -45.55 -27.92
N LEU A 1214 7.15 -44.67 -27.80
CA LEU A 1214 8.18 -44.74 -26.76
C LEU A 1214 7.93 -43.66 -25.70
N LEU A 1215 8.09 -44.00 -24.41
CA LEU A 1215 7.92 -43.04 -23.32
C LEU A 1215 9.06 -42.01 -23.32
N TRP A 1216 8.74 -40.74 -23.51
CA TRP A 1216 9.70 -39.65 -23.42
C TRP A 1216 10.26 -39.47 -22.00
N MET A 1217 11.59 -39.40 -21.88
CA MET A 1217 12.28 -38.99 -20.65
C MET A 1217 13.35 -37.96 -20.99
N ASP A 1218 13.33 -36.81 -20.32
CA ASP A 1218 14.26 -35.70 -20.58
C ASP A 1218 15.74 -36.13 -20.53
N ARG A 1219 16.08 -37.13 -19.70
CA ARG A 1219 17.44 -37.68 -19.59
C ARG A 1219 18.03 -38.22 -20.89
N TYR A 1220 17.23 -38.55 -21.91
CA TYR A 1220 17.74 -38.97 -23.22
C TYR A 1220 18.62 -37.89 -23.88
N LEU A 1221 18.38 -36.62 -23.56
CA LEU A 1221 19.18 -35.49 -24.05
C LEU A 1221 20.60 -35.46 -23.48
N LEU A 1222 20.88 -36.18 -22.38
CA LEU A 1222 22.23 -36.28 -21.80
C LEU A 1222 23.11 -37.28 -22.57
N GLN A 1223 22.49 -38.19 -23.32
CA GLN A 1223 23.20 -39.24 -24.07
C GLN A 1223 23.63 -38.79 -25.47
N ILE A 1224 23.15 -37.63 -25.91
CA ILE A 1224 23.40 -37.08 -27.23
C ILE A 1224 24.28 -35.84 -27.09
N PRO A 1225 25.38 -35.71 -27.85
CA PRO A 1225 26.19 -34.49 -27.86
C PRO A 1225 25.33 -33.26 -28.19
N LEU A 1226 25.60 -32.14 -27.52
CA LEU A 1226 24.87 -30.90 -27.71
C LEU A 1226 24.99 -30.39 -29.16
N GLU A 1227 26.14 -30.65 -29.79
CA GLU A 1227 26.35 -30.40 -31.22
C GLU A 1227 25.34 -31.17 -32.09
N THR A 1228 25.05 -32.42 -31.78
CA THR A 1228 24.06 -33.23 -32.51
C THR A 1228 22.64 -32.75 -32.20
N LEU A 1229 22.34 -32.44 -30.93
CA LEU A 1229 21.02 -31.92 -30.52
C LEU A 1229 20.66 -30.61 -31.21
N LEU A 1230 21.64 -29.73 -31.41
CA LEU A 1230 21.44 -28.43 -32.04
C LEU A 1230 21.76 -28.44 -33.54
N GLY A 1231 22.47 -29.44 -34.05
CA GLY A 1231 22.95 -29.51 -35.44
C GLY A 1231 22.10 -30.36 -36.39
N GLU A 1232 21.53 -31.47 -35.90
CA GLU A 1232 20.86 -32.47 -36.74
C GLU A 1232 19.33 -32.32 -36.76
N PRO A 1233 18.64 -32.63 -37.87
CA PRO A 1233 17.18 -32.72 -37.91
C PRO A 1233 16.60 -33.56 -36.77
N VAL A 1234 15.43 -33.17 -36.27
CA VAL A 1234 14.77 -33.80 -35.12
C VAL A 1234 14.52 -35.29 -35.37
N GLU A 1235 14.29 -35.68 -36.62
CA GLU A 1235 14.11 -37.06 -37.07
C GLU A 1235 15.37 -37.92 -36.91
N ILE A 1236 16.55 -37.34 -37.14
CA ILE A 1236 17.83 -38.04 -36.95
C ILE A 1236 18.10 -38.23 -35.46
N ILE A 1237 17.85 -37.20 -34.65
CA ILE A 1237 17.98 -37.26 -33.19
C ILE A 1237 17.02 -38.32 -32.62
N ALA A 1238 15.76 -38.29 -33.06
CA ALA A 1238 14.76 -39.26 -32.64
C ALA A 1238 15.14 -40.69 -33.06
N GLY A 1239 15.71 -40.86 -34.25
CA GLY A 1239 16.25 -42.13 -34.73
C GLY A 1239 17.39 -42.67 -33.85
N GLN A 1240 18.29 -41.80 -33.39
CA GLN A 1240 19.38 -42.18 -32.48
C GLN A 1240 18.86 -42.59 -31.10
N ILE A 1241 17.89 -41.86 -30.54
CA ILE A 1241 17.21 -42.22 -29.28
C ILE A 1241 16.51 -43.58 -29.45
N LYS A 1242 15.82 -43.80 -30.57
CA LYS A 1242 15.14 -45.06 -30.88
C LYS A 1242 16.10 -46.23 -31.00
N LEU A 1243 17.25 -46.07 -31.66
CA LEU A 1243 18.29 -47.10 -31.77
C LEU A 1243 18.94 -47.40 -30.41
N ALA A 1244 19.26 -46.38 -29.62
CA ALA A 1244 19.80 -46.54 -28.27
C ALA A 1244 18.83 -47.27 -27.32
N LEU A 1245 17.52 -47.10 -27.51
CA LEU A 1245 16.49 -47.83 -26.78
C LEU A 1245 16.27 -49.26 -27.33
N ALA A 1246 16.60 -49.53 -28.59
CA ALA A 1246 16.48 -50.86 -29.21
C ALA A 1246 17.65 -51.80 -28.85
N ASP A 1247 18.85 -51.27 -28.60
CA ASP A 1247 20.04 -52.04 -28.21
C ASP A 1247 20.05 -52.48 -26.72
N HIS A 1248 19.05 -52.07 -25.92
CA HIS A 1248 18.84 -52.54 -24.56
C HIS A 1248 17.43 -53.13 -24.34
N PRO A 1249 17.13 -54.34 -24.84
CA PRO A 1249 15.90 -55.03 -24.48
C PRO A 1249 16.08 -55.67 -23.09
N ASN A 1250 15.27 -55.21 -22.12
CA ASN A 1250 15.06 -55.82 -20.80
C ASN A 1250 16.23 -55.91 -19.82
N THR A 1251 16.33 -54.91 -18.93
CA THR A 1251 16.61 -55.16 -17.50
C THR A 1251 15.56 -54.45 -16.66
N ASN A 1252 14.35 -54.98 -16.68
CA ASN A 1252 13.29 -54.63 -15.73
C ASN A 1252 13.15 -55.79 -14.74
N SER A 1253 14.19 -55.99 -13.92
CA SER A 1253 14.15 -56.89 -12.76
C SER A 1253 15.31 -56.62 -11.79
N GLY A 1254 15.04 -55.86 -10.73
CA GLY A 1254 15.75 -55.95 -9.45
C GLY A 1254 16.66 -54.76 -9.08
N LEU A 1255 16.55 -54.38 -7.78
CA LEU A 1255 17.35 -53.40 -6.99
C LEU A 1255 16.93 -51.94 -7.19
N ASN A 1256 16.19 -51.26 -6.30
CA ASN A 1256 16.12 -51.22 -4.84
C ASN A 1256 17.43 -50.76 -4.15
N ARG A 1257 17.31 -49.61 -3.45
CA ARG A 1257 18.25 -48.95 -2.52
C ARG A 1257 19.49 -48.26 -3.10
N ASP A 1258 19.34 -46.96 -3.36
CA ASP A 1258 20.08 -45.84 -2.75
C ASP A 1258 20.03 -44.64 -3.70
N LEU A 1259 19.20 -43.65 -3.35
CA LEU A 1259 19.36 -42.20 -3.55
C LEU A 1259 18.10 -41.45 -3.08
#